data_AF-A0A7S0DEA7-F1
#
_entry.id   AF-A0A7S0DEA7-F1
#
_cell.length_a   1.000
_cell.length_b   1.000
_cell.length_c   1.000
_cell.angle_alpha   90.00
_cell.angle_beta   90.00
_cell.angle_gamma   90.00
#
_symmetry.space_group_name_H-M   'P 1'
#
loop_
_entity.id
_entity.type
_entity.pdbx_description
1 polymer ?
#
loop_
_entity_poly.entity_id
_entity_poly.type
_entity_poly.pdbx_seq_one_letter_code
_entity_poly.pdbx_strand_id
1 'polypeptide(L)'
;MRVLVLLALCVSLCVADLYMHSPPGSNNRNRERKDNRNNGNRLFDSQNNGKGGYAWRGDPTGKGVGDPITYYVGSKLRVEWTNQHACGGNPDIHCELVIQYACDDTLPGLRDGYPNSDECYDSSQNNQNTPAPCVSNNRTTWAARKFVRAGAEGTNQIPNPNSSPQNGLTAQELNEQYINGTNNFIEYGLHENHLHYIQCTRTLRNEGLYLADQKLAGETARYTRQNPNGNRRGLECPEERDYYPYWRKQPWKDLAILVSDTSYCDFFQTQSQNVRTYGRCICPASENRCPINEADCSSQTYQWVTDSSHGLNAPDCLYHPFNRDNHLGNSYEVDPNTGDFVTPEPGSQPESPHYTLTIPPDMAGKMCVVRLRYNMSTNDYDSHAYADKSNAECNYKEREDGTRYDDKSCGLGTGVSHKENCPYVQTSTDCDGSDGANENTNPDCDSTITATNKPECYNLLTAASVPLYNRPFVNLFNRDIAAGEAFKLGLAINTHQTGRTFQDRSYVFKVKEAPVGGSITNLGLRGRRGNIVQAYPSVEYDFVPSVLRCTEGDYVHIQFHGSDFNAARNQNNGEGWQYSDRTNIVMMDSRTENYPVYHEGIDFFNQDEAIFYAWGGQDPARCDRSIEDDDGKQNQYRNCGKLNMMPNRFPQDPEQGLKQCNADPGSYYYMSSRNNNFSNRAQKAEIIVEQGDDNNGLSTGAKIAISFAVIFFVGASAAGVTLYMKKKELGCFKPKDVNYQNQL
;
A
#
# COMPACT_ATOMS: atom_id res chain seq x y z
N MET A 1 19.88 -39.27 -11.84
CA MET A 1 18.53 -38.69 -11.69
C MET A 1 18.28 -38.25 -10.24
N ARG A 2 19.19 -37.46 -9.64
CA ARG A 2 19.07 -36.93 -8.25
C ARG A 2 19.74 -35.55 -8.04
N VAL A 3 20.15 -34.87 -9.12
CA VAL A 3 20.92 -33.60 -9.05
C VAL A 3 20.06 -32.38 -9.42
N LEU A 4 18.85 -32.57 -9.96
CA LEU A 4 17.98 -31.47 -10.43
C LEU A 4 16.97 -30.96 -9.39
N VAL A 5 16.94 -31.50 -8.16
CA VAL A 5 15.93 -31.13 -7.15
C VAL A 5 16.47 -30.16 -6.07
N LEU A 6 17.80 -29.98 -5.96
CA LEU A 6 18.41 -29.13 -4.92
C LEU A 6 18.62 -27.66 -5.32
N LEU A 7 18.52 -27.31 -6.61
CA LEU A 7 18.71 -25.94 -7.10
C LEU A 7 17.46 -25.05 -6.98
N ALA A 8 16.32 -25.60 -6.57
CA ALA A 8 15.06 -24.86 -6.42
C ALA A 8 14.76 -24.41 -4.98
N LEU A 9 15.60 -24.74 -4.00
CA LEU A 9 15.31 -24.53 -2.57
C LEU A 9 16.09 -23.40 -1.88
N CYS A 10 16.99 -22.70 -2.58
CA CYS A 10 17.86 -21.67 -1.97
C CYS A 10 17.53 -20.22 -2.33
N VAL A 11 16.32 -19.96 -2.86
CA VAL A 11 15.78 -18.60 -2.92
C VAL A 11 14.47 -18.60 -2.14
N SER A 12 14.56 -18.77 -0.82
CA SER A 12 13.48 -18.31 0.05
C SER A 12 13.54 -16.78 0.06
N LEU A 13 13.06 -16.15 -1.01
CA LEU A 13 12.43 -14.85 -0.86
C LEU A 13 11.30 -15.12 0.13
N CYS A 14 11.53 -14.85 1.40
CA CYS A 14 10.47 -14.74 2.38
C CYS A 14 9.65 -13.55 1.92
N VAL A 15 8.70 -13.79 1.03
CA VAL A 15 7.75 -12.79 0.60
C VAL A 15 6.91 -12.52 1.85
N ALA A 16 7.12 -11.37 2.44
CA ALA A 16 6.16 -10.82 3.36
C ALA A 16 5.41 -9.72 2.65
N ASP A 17 4.20 -9.50 3.07
CA ASP A 17 3.26 -8.92 2.15
C ASP A 17 2.63 -7.65 2.71
N LEU A 18 2.56 -6.61 1.89
CA LEU A 18 1.74 -5.43 2.09
C LEU A 18 0.60 -5.45 1.06
N TYR A 19 -0.64 -5.54 1.50
CA TYR A 19 -1.81 -5.52 0.62
C TYR A 19 -2.69 -4.33 0.92
N MET A 20 -2.80 -3.42 -0.04
CA MET A 20 -3.72 -2.30 0.09
C MET A 20 -5.14 -2.77 -0.27
N HIS A 21 -6.10 -2.52 0.62
CA HIS A 21 -7.47 -3.00 0.55
C HIS A 21 -8.46 -1.93 0.11
N SER A 22 -8.26 -0.69 0.55
CA SER A 22 -9.01 0.49 0.11
C SER A 22 -8.05 1.67 -0.02
N PRO A 23 -8.05 2.43 -1.13
CA PRO A 23 -8.52 1.97 -2.44
C PRO A 23 -7.83 0.64 -2.81
N PRO A 24 -8.44 -0.21 -3.64
CA PRO A 24 -7.93 -1.56 -3.90
C PRO A 24 -6.56 -1.52 -4.59
N GLY A 25 -5.58 -2.17 -3.95
CA GLY A 25 -4.24 -2.38 -4.46
C GLY A 25 -4.21 -3.38 -5.62
N SER A 26 -3.50 -3.04 -6.68
CA SER A 26 -3.40 -3.88 -7.87
C SER A 26 -2.42 -5.04 -7.68
N ASN A 27 -1.37 -4.88 -6.88
CA ASN A 27 -0.25 -5.81 -6.77
C ASN A 27 0.29 -6.27 -8.16
N ASN A 28 0.40 -5.35 -9.12
CA ASN A 28 0.73 -5.60 -10.53
C ASN A 28 -0.29 -6.42 -11.34
N ARG A 29 -1.45 -6.77 -10.79
CA ARG A 29 -2.49 -7.50 -11.51
C ARG A 29 -3.22 -6.56 -12.47
N ASN A 30 -3.43 -7.01 -13.70
CA ASN A 30 -4.25 -6.28 -14.66
C ASN A 30 -4.91 -7.25 -15.65
N ARG A 31 -6.25 -7.37 -15.57
CA ARG A 31 -7.08 -8.23 -16.44
C ARG A 31 -6.61 -9.69 -16.47
N GLU A 32 -6.13 -10.20 -15.34
CA GLU A 32 -5.62 -11.56 -15.18
C GLU A 32 -6.65 -12.44 -14.47
N ARG A 33 -7.12 -13.50 -15.14
CA ARG A 33 -8.13 -14.44 -14.58
C ARG A 33 -7.59 -15.46 -13.58
N LYS A 34 -6.27 -15.65 -13.51
CA LYS A 34 -5.67 -16.61 -12.58
C LYS A 34 -5.57 -16.01 -11.19
N ASP A 35 -5.55 -16.85 -10.16
CA ASP A 35 -5.43 -16.37 -8.79
C ASP A 35 -4.08 -15.70 -8.49
N ASN A 36 -3.02 -16.15 -9.15
CA ASN A 36 -1.70 -15.53 -9.08
C ASN A 36 -1.51 -14.52 -10.21
N ARG A 37 -0.82 -13.44 -9.90
CA ARG A 37 -0.29 -12.49 -10.86
C ARG A 37 0.52 -13.22 -11.94
N ASN A 38 0.25 -12.92 -13.21
CA ASN A 38 0.99 -13.52 -14.33
C ASN A 38 2.32 -12.80 -14.62
N ASN A 39 2.42 -11.49 -14.36
CA ASN A 39 3.64 -10.72 -14.62
C ASN A 39 3.98 -9.71 -13.52
N GLY A 40 5.03 -10.00 -12.74
CA GLY A 40 5.57 -9.08 -11.73
C GLY A 40 6.39 -7.92 -12.28
N ASN A 41 6.62 -7.82 -13.59
CA ASN A 41 7.38 -6.73 -14.22
C ASN A 41 6.47 -5.64 -14.81
N ARG A 42 5.15 -5.71 -14.56
CA ARG A 42 4.16 -4.91 -15.30
C ARG A 42 4.15 -3.44 -14.91
N LEU A 43 4.00 -3.13 -13.62
CA LEU A 43 3.82 -1.76 -13.10
C LEU A 43 4.98 -1.34 -12.18
N PHE A 44 5.31 -2.17 -11.19
CA PHE A 44 6.27 -1.88 -10.12
C PHE A 44 6.78 -3.18 -9.47
N ASP A 45 7.77 -3.13 -8.59
CA ASP A 45 8.18 -4.29 -7.80
C ASP A 45 7.41 -4.35 -6.49
N SER A 46 6.36 -5.17 -6.43
CA SER A 46 5.56 -5.25 -5.21
C SER A 46 6.31 -5.86 -4.03
N GLN A 47 7.29 -6.73 -4.29
CA GLN A 47 7.86 -7.69 -3.32
C GLN A 47 6.83 -8.61 -2.60
N ASN A 48 5.53 -8.40 -2.83
CA ASN A 48 4.43 -9.21 -2.31
C ASN A 48 4.18 -10.52 -3.08
N ASN A 49 3.41 -11.41 -2.47
CA ASN A 49 2.97 -12.69 -3.01
C ASN A 49 2.13 -12.45 -4.25
N GLY A 50 2.38 -13.22 -5.31
CA GLY A 50 1.63 -13.12 -6.56
C GLY A 50 0.12 -13.37 -6.38
N LYS A 51 -0.31 -14.09 -5.33
CA LYS A 51 -1.73 -14.36 -5.09
C LYS A 51 -2.52 -13.14 -4.58
N GLY A 52 -1.85 -12.13 -4.02
CA GLY A 52 -2.51 -10.94 -3.47
C GLY A 52 -2.87 -9.87 -4.52
N GLY A 53 -3.46 -8.78 -4.05
CA GLY A 53 -4.01 -7.69 -4.87
C GLY A 53 -5.32 -8.04 -5.58
N TYR A 54 -6.00 -7.01 -6.04
CA TYR A 54 -7.27 -7.11 -6.74
C TYR A 54 -7.05 -7.16 -8.24
N ALA A 55 -7.94 -7.83 -8.98
CA ALA A 55 -7.92 -7.78 -10.44
C ALA A 55 -8.54 -6.46 -10.94
N TRP A 56 -8.20 -6.10 -12.19
CA TRP A 56 -8.58 -4.81 -12.75
C TRP A 56 -10.09 -4.58 -12.80
N ARG A 57 -10.46 -3.29 -12.71
CA ARG A 57 -11.76 -2.79 -12.26
C ARG A 57 -12.67 -2.16 -13.31
N GLY A 58 -12.18 -1.93 -14.52
CA GLY A 58 -12.92 -1.13 -15.51
C GLY A 58 -13.82 -1.94 -16.43
N ASP A 59 -14.70 -1.26 -17.13
CA ASP A 59 -15.63 -1.90 -18.06
C ASP A 59 -14.86 -2.60 -19.21
N PRO A 60 -15.00 -3.92 -19.39
CA PRO A 60 -14.37 -4.62 -20.51
C PRO A 60 -15.02 -4.25 -21.86
N THR A 61 -16.14 -3.52 -21.87
CA THR A 61 -16.99 -3.27 -23.04
C THR A 61 -16.94 -1.83 -23.56
N GLY A 62 -16.69 -0.85 -22.71
CA GLY A 62 -16.40 0.53 -23.11
C GLY A 62 -15.11 0.58 -23.92
N LYS A 63 -15.11 1.36 -25.00
CA LYS A 63 -13.98 1.62 -25.92
C LYS A 63 -13.38 3.00 -25.60
N GLY A 64 -12.07 3.11 -25.43
CA GLY A 64 -11.38 4.39 -25.28
C GLY A 64 -11.73 5.20 -24.01
N VAL A 65 -12.48 4.63 -23.07
CA VAL A 65 -12.89 5.29 -21.83
C VAL A 65 -12.49 4.39 -20.68
N GLY A 66 -11.34 4.65 -20.08
CA GLY A 66 -11.08 4.10 -18.75
C GLY A 66 -12.21 4.57 -17.82
N ASP A 67 -12.71 3.67 -16.97
CA ASP A 67 -13.76 3.98 -16.00
C ASP A 67 -13.20 3.98 -14.56
N PRO A 68 -12.30 4.93 -14.23
CA PRO A 68 -11.71 5.03 -12.90
C PRO A 68 -12.76 5.46 -11.87
N ILE A 69 -12.61 4.99 -10.63
CA ILE A 69 -13.30 5.57 -9.48
C ILE A 69 -12.97 7.06 -9.42
N THR A 70 -13.95 7.88 -9.05
CA THR A 70 -13.76 9.33 -8.91
C THR A 70 -13.85 9.72 -7.44
N TYR A 71 -12.87 10.41 -6.90
CA TYR A 71 -12.96 11.03 -5.58
C TYR A 71 -13.14 12.55 -5.69
N TYR A 72 -13.61 13.17 -4.62
CA TYR A 72 -13.78 14.62 -4.57
C TYR A 72 -12.75 15.26 -3.65
N VAL A 73 -12.23 16.43 -4.04
CA VAL A 73 -11.38 17.25 -3.18
C VAL A 73 -12.04 17.45 -1.81
N GLY A 74 -11.25 17.33 -0.74
CA GLY A 74 -11.73 17.46 0.64
C GLY A 74 -12.49 16.25 1.20
N SER A 75 -12.90 15.29 0.35
CA SER A 75 -13.57 14.08 0.83
C SER A 75 -12.64 13.20 1.66
N LYS A 76 -13.20 12.47 2.62
CA LYS A 76 -12.48 11.56 3.52
C LYS A 76 -12.47 10.16 2.91
N LEU A 77 -11.30 9.64 2.59
CA LEU A 77 -11.06 8.31 2.05
C LEU A 77 -10.30 7.48 3.06
N ARG A 78 -10.90 6.38 3.54
CA ARG A 78 -10.21 5.41 4.38
C ARG A 78 -9.24 4.59 3.53
N VAL A 79 -7.95 4.84 3.71
CA VAL A 79 -6.88 4.02 3.17
C VAL A 79 -6.65 2.87 4.15
N GLU A 80 -6.78 1.64 3.70
CA GLU A 80 -6.72 0.45 4.56
C GLU A 80 -5.83 -0.62 3.94
N TRP A 81 -5.07 -1.33 4.76
CA TRP A 81 -4.15 -2.37 4.30
C TRP A 81 -4.01 -3.51 5.29
N THR A 82 -3.31 -4.55 4.85
CA THR A 82 -2.72 -5.55 5.73
C THR A 82 -1.23 -5.64 5.45
N ASN A 83 -0.44 -5.72 6.52
CA ASN A 83 0.98 -5.99 6.49
C ASN A 83 1.23 -7.28 7.26
N GLN A 84 1.99 -8.21 6.67
CA GLN A 84 2.29 -9.48 7.31
C GLN A 84 3.32 -9.34 8.44
N HIS A 85 4.30 -8.44 8.30
CA HIS A 85 5.26 -8.16 9.37
C HIS A 85 4.67 -7.19 10.38
N ALA A 86 5.07 -7.32 11.65
CA ALA A 86 4.59 -6.44 12.72
C ALA A 86 4.97 -4.99 12.48
N CYS A 87 4.14 -4.07 13.00
CA CYS A 87 4.41 -2.63 12.97
C CYS A 87 3.69 -1.93 14.14
N GLY A 88 4.06 -0.68 14.44
CA GLY A 88 3.64 0.05 15.63
C GLY A 88 4.59 -0.19 16.81
N GLY A 89 4.11 -0.09 18.05
CA GLY A 89 4.91 -0.30 19.29
C GLY A 89 5.37 -1.75 19.53
N ASN A 90 5.92 -2.40 18.50
CA ASN A 90 6.48 -3.73 18.55
C ASN A 90 8.00 -3.66 18.84
N PRO A 91 8.53 -4.41 19.82
CA PRO A 91 9.94 -4.34 20.18
C PRO A 91 10.91 -5.01 19.20
N ASP A 92 10.41 -5.84 18.27
CA ASP A 92 11.25 -6.69 17.41
C ASP A 92 11.47 -6.08 16.01
N ILE A 93 10.63 -5.13 15.60
CA ILE A 93 10.60 -4.57 14.24
C ILE A 93 10.47 -3.05 14.30
N HIS A 94 11.38 -2.37 13.62
CA HIS A 94 11.18 -0.98 13.21
C HIS A 94 10.43 -0.95 11.89
N CYS A 95 9.46 -0.05 11.78
CA CYS A 95 8.68 0.09 10.57
C CYS A 95 8.31 1.53 10.25
N GLU A 96 8.16 1.78 8.95
CA GLU A 96 7.60 2.99 8.39
C GLU A 96 6.62 2.58 7.29
N LEU A 97 5.37 3.01 7.40
CA LEU A 97 4.41 2.95 6.32
C LEU A 97 4.26 4.34 5.71
N VAL A 98 4.84 4.52 4.52
CA VAL A 98 4.77 5.78 3.78
C VAL A 98 3.61 5.73 2.80
N ILE A 99 2.67 6.66 2.94
CA ILE A 99 1.53 6.87 2.03
C ILE A 99 1.86 8.03 1.11
N GLN A 100 1.84 7.76 -0.20
CA GLN A 100 2.18 8.76 -1.20
C GLN A 100 1.19 8.74 -2.36
N TYR A 101 1.19 9.83 -3.12
CA TYR A 101 0.47 9.92 -4.38
C TYR A 101 1.31 10.57 -5.46
N ALA A 102 0.92 10.29 -6.70
CA ALA A 102 1.36 11.04 -7.86
C ALA A 102 0.18 11.22 -8.80
N CYS A 103 0.20 12.29 -9.59
CA CYS A 103 -0.82 12.58 -10.59
C CYS A 103 -0.17 12.78 -11.95
N ASP A 104 -0.99 12.94 -12.98
CA ASP A 104 -0.56 13.20 -14.37
C ASP A 104 0.29 14.46 -14.56
N ASP A 105 0.34 15.37 -13.58
CA ASP A 105 1.24 16.53 -13.54
C ASP A 105 2.72 16.17 -13.30
N THR A 106 2.96 15.16 -12.48
CA THR A 106 4.28 14.68 -12.05
C THR A 106 4.66 13.40 -12.79
N LEU A 107 3.67 12.60 -13.19
CA LEU A 107 3.77 11.36 -13.94
C LEU A 107 2.81 11.38 -15.14
N PRO A 108 3.10 12.20 -16.18
CA PRO A 108 2.26 12.25 -17.36
C PRO A 108 2.08 10.86 -18.00
N GLY A 109 0.84 10.54 -18.37
CA GLY A 109 0.47 9.26 -18.95
C GLY A 109 0.02 8.18 -17.94
N LEU A 110 -0.25 8.54 -16.67
CA LEU A 110 -0.79 7.61 -15.67
C LEU A 110 -1.96 6.77 -16.21
N ARG A 111 -1.84 5.45 -16.12
CA ARG A 111 -2.87 4.49 -16.54
C ARG A 111 -2.63 3.11 -15.97
N ASP A 112 -3.67 2.30 -15.84
CA ASP A 112 -3.51 0.91 -15.41
C ASP A 112 -3.38 -0.09 -16.56
N GLY A 113 -3.32 0.40 -17.79
CA GLY A 113 -3.13 -0.44 -18.98
C GLY A 113 -4.42 -0.93 -19.62
N TYR A 114 -5.45 -0.08 -19.56
CA TYR A 114 -6.64 -0.21 -20.38
C TYR A 114 -6.30 -0.04 -21.89
N PRO A 115 -6.85 -0.86 -22.82
CA PRO A 115 -6.54 -0.77 -24.24
C PRO A 115 -6.94 0.58 -24.86
N ASN A 116 -6.09 1.18 -25.68
CA ASN A 116 -6.31 2.50 -26.29
C ASN A 116 -6.63 2.45 -27.80
N SER A 117 -6.99 1.30 -28.36
CA SER A 117 -7.14 1.11 -29.82
C SER A 117 -8.37 0.28 -30.23
N ASP A 118 -8.80 0.49 -31.48
CA ASP A 118 -10.00 -0.07 -32.13
C ASP A 118 -9.92 -1.54 -32.57
N GLU A 119 -8.75 -2.19 -32.44
CA GLU A 119 -8.52 -3.53 -32.97
C GLU A 119 -8.65 -4.59 -31.88
N CYS A 120 -9.73 -5.37 -31.96
CA CYS A 120 -9.95 -6.55 -31.13
C CYS A 120 -9.46 -7.78 -31.89
N TYR A 121 -8.50 -8.53 -31.35
CA TYR A 121 -8.06 -9.80 -31.95
C TYR A 121 -9.00 -10.94 -31.53
N ASP A 122 -9.79 -11.45 -32.48
CA ASP A 122 -10.62 -12.64 -32.28
C ASP A 122 -9.77 -13.92 -32.34
N SER A 123 -9.52 -14.51 -31.18
CA SER A 123 -8.80 -15.80 -31.06
C SER A 123 -9.54 -17.00 -31.67
N SER A 124 -10.79 -16.84 -32.13
CA SER A 124 -11.55 -17.90 -32.81
C SER A 124 -11.36 -17.93 -34.33
N GLN A 125 -10.70 -16.93 -34.92
CA GLN A 125 -10.28 -16.94 -36.31
C GLN A 125 -8.92 -17.64 -36.42
N ASN A 126 -8.98 -18.90 -36.81
CA ASN A 126 -7.84 -19.79 -37.01
C ASN A 126 -6.75 -19.12 -37.88
N ASN A 127 -5.55 -18.96 -37.31
CA ASN A 127 -4.26 -18.90 -37.99
C ASN A 127 -3.99 -17.79 -39.02
N GLN A 128 -4.70 -16.65 -38.99
CA GLN A 128 -4.29 -15.46 -39.73
C GLN A 128 -4.29 -14.23 -38.82
N ASN A 129 -3.11 -13.62 -38.66
CA ASN A 129 -2.89 -12.36 -37.96
C ASN A 129 -3.51 -11.18 -38.74
N THR A 130 -4.83 -11.14 -38.88
CA THR A 130 -5.54 -10.02 -39.50
C THR A 130 -6.40 -9.30 -38.46
N PRO A 131 -6.21 -7.99 -38.23
CA PRO A 131 -7.05 -7.21 -37.33
C PRO A 131 -8.51 -7.18 -37.80
N ALA A 132 -9.46 -7.36 -36.88
CA ALA A 132 -10.89 -7.21 -37.14
C ALA A 132 -11.49 -6.06 -36.29
N PRO A 133 -12.47 -5.29 -36.81
CA PRO A 133 -13.15 -4.24 -36.05
C PRO A 133 -13.92 -4.80 -34.85
N CYS A 134 -13.89 -4.10 -33.70
CA CYS A 134 -14.64 -4.44 -32.48
C CYS A 134 -16.17 -4.22 -32.60
N VAL A 135 -16.82 -4.72 -33.65
CA VAL A 135 -18.26 -4.56 -33.85
C VAL A 135 -18.87 -5.93 -34.07
N SER A 136 -19.35 -6.57 -32.99
CA SER A 136 -20.38 -7.60 -33.15
C SER A 136 -21.57 -7.28 -32.25
N ASN A 137 -22.60 -6.83 -32.94
CA ASN A 137 -23.98 -6.57 -32.58
C ASN A 137 -24.77 -7.84 -32.18
N ASN A 138 -24.11 -8.95 -31.82
CA ASN A 138 -24.77 -10.19 -31.42
C ASN A 138 -24.98 -10.25 -29.91
N ARG A 139 -26.17 -9.81 -29.47
CA ARG A 139 -26.62 -9.67 -28.08
C ARG A 139 -26.84 -10.99 -27.32
N THR A 140 -26.33 -12.13 -27.77
CA THR A 140 -26.65 -13.44 -27.17
C THR A 140 -25.47 -14.30 -26.72
N THR A 141 -24.22 -13.98 -27.03
CA THR A 141 -23.09 -14.82 -26.57
C THR A 141 -21.81 -14.00 -26.39
N TRP A 142 -21.31 -13.92 -25.14
CA TRP A 142 -19.90 -13.90 -24.71
C TRP A 142 -18.81 -13.04 -25.40
N ALA A 143 -19.07 -12.36 -26.53
CA ALA A 143 -18.07 -11.71 -27.36
C ALA A 143 -17.46 -10.48 -26.69
N ALA A 144 -18.26 -9.72 -25.93
CA ALA A 144 -17.81 -8.53 -25.19
C ALA A 144 -16.78 -8.84 -24.08
N ARG A 145 -16.68 -10.10 -23.64
CA ARG A 145 -15.74 -10.56 -22.60
C ARG A 145 -14.62 -11.47 -23.16
N LYS A 146 -14.58 -11.65 -24.48
CA LYS A 146 -13.57 -12.41 -25.24
C LYS A 146 -12.52 -11.51 -25.90
N PHE A 147 -12.63 -10.19 -25.74
CA PHE A 147 -11.72 -9.19 -26.32
C PHE A 147 -10.37 -9.07 -25.60
N VAL A 148 -9.86 -10.19 -25.10
CA VAL A 148 -8.47 -10.28 -24.66
C VAL A 148 -7.84 -11.37 -25.49
N ARG A 149 -6.71 -11.11 -26.13
CA ARG A 149 -5.89 -12.18 -26.71
C ARG A 149 -5.73 -13.24 -25.62
N ALA A 150 -6.28 -14.43 -25.82
CA ALA A 150 -5.98 -15.56 -24.95
C ALA A 150 -4.46 -15.78 -25.00
N GLY A 151 -3.74 -15.36 -23.95
CA GLY A 151 -2.27 -15.36 -23.88
C GLY A 151 -1.57 -13.98 -23.77
N ALA A 152 -2.27 -12.86 -23.97
CA ALA A 152 -1.74 -11.51 -23.72
C ALA A 152 -2.20 -10.91 -22.37
N GLU A 153 -3.18 -11.54 -21.71
CA GLU A 153 -3.63 -11.21 -20.34
C GLU A 153 -2.46 -11.19 -19.37
N GLY A 154 -2.19 -10.03 -18.75
CA GLY A 154 -1.19 -9.95 -17.70
C GLY A 154 0.27 -9.98 -18.17
N THR A 155 0.61 -10.51 -19.34
CA THR A 155 2.02 -10.75 -19.73
C THR A 155 2.75 -9.57 -20.37
N ASN A 156 2.04 -8.59 -20.92
CA ASN A 156 2.67 -7.41 -21.53
C ASN A 156 3.53 -6.64 -20.52
N GLN A 157 4.75 -6.29 -20.96
CA GLN A 157 5.68 -5.45 -20.22
C GLN A 157 5.80 -4.10 -20.92
N ILE A 158 6.07 -3.06 -20.13
CA ILE A 158 6.43 -1.75 -20.67
C ILE A 158 7.71 -1.91 -21.50
N PRO A 159 7.79 -1.44 -22.76
CA PRO A 159 9.00 -1.54 -23.57
C PRO A 159 10.22 -1.03 -22.83
N ASN A 160 11.38 -1.66 -23.02
CA ASN A 160 12.60 -1.22 -22.36
C ASN A 160 13.14 0.05 -23.04
N PRO A 161 13.19 1.20 -22.35
CA PRO A 161 13.77 2.40 -22.96
C PRO A 161 15.25 2.23 -23.35
N ASN A 162 15.94 1.25 -22.76
CA ASN A 162 17.36 1.00 -22.99
C ASN A 162 17.63 -0.09 -24.04
N SER A 163 16.62 -0.84 -24.51
CA SER A 163 16.83 -1.93 -25.48
C SER A 163 16.82 -1.40 -26.92
N SER A 164 17.91 -0.73 -27.33
CA SER A 164 18.16 -0.23 -28.69
C SER A 164 17.10 0.74 -29.25
N PRO A 165 17.52 1.81 -29.94
CA PRO A 165 16.59 2.69 -30.64
C PRO A 165 16.02 1.93 -31.84
N GLN A 166 14.94 1.16 -31.66
CA GLN A 166 14.23 0.61 -32.82
C GLN A 166 13.72 1.72 -33.76
N ASN A 167 13.68 2.99 -33.31
CA ASN A 167 13.22 4.14 -34.09
C ASN A 167 14.13 5.39 -34.06
N GLY A 168 15.34 5.36 -33.49
CA GLY A 168 16.23 6.54 -33.45
C GLY A 168 15.80 7.69 -32.52
N LEU A 169 14.84 7.46 -31.61
CA LEU A 169 14.26 8.49 -30.72
C LEU A 169 15.02 8.62 -29.39
N THR A 170 15.15 9.85 -28.89
CA THR A 170 15.64 10.23 -27.56
C THR A 170 14.68 9.83 -26.44
N ALA A 171 15.14 9.85 -25.19
CA ALA A 171 14.31 9.61 -24.00
C ALA A 171 13.08 10.51 -23.92
N GLN A 172 13.25 11.77 -24.34
CA GLN A 172 12.19 12.76 -24.37
C GLN A 172 11.20 12.49 -25.50
N GLU A 173 11.69 12.15 -26.70
CA GLU A 173 10.84 11.75 -27.82
C GLU A 173 10.09 10.44 -27.55
N LEU A 174 10.69 9.47 -26.86
CA LEU A 174 10.00 8.27 -26.38
C LEU A 174 8.90 8.67 -25.39
N ASN A 175 9.22 9.48 -24.39
CA ASN A 175 8.25 9.95 -23.40
C ASN A 175 7.09 10.70 -24.05
N GLU A 176 7.37 11.61 -24.99
CA GLU A 176 6.38 12.35 -25.77
C GLU A 176 5.56 11.43 -26.69
N GLN A 177 6.18 10.42 -27.31
CA GLN A 177 5.48 9.42 -28.12
C GLN A 177 4.48 8.59 -27.27
N TYR A 178 4.87 8.22 -26.05
CA TYR A 178 3.98 7.51 -25.12
C TYR A 178 2.87 8.40 -24.57
N ILE A 179 3.17 9.66 -24.23
CA ILE A 179 2.18 10.64 -23.79
C ILE A 179 1.18 10.95 -24.90
N ASN A 180 1.66 11.11 -26.14
CA ASN A 180 0.85 11.45 -27.31
C ASN A 180 0.13 10.25 -27.94
N GLY A 181 0.27 9.05 -27.39
CA GLY A 181 -0.53 7.88 -27.75
C GLY A 181 -0.28 7.30 -29.15
N THR A 182 0.84 7.60 -29.80
CA THR A 182 1.14 7.10 -31.16
C THR A 182 1.61 5.64 -31.21
N ASN A 183 1.72 4.97 -30.05
CA ASN A 183 1.84 3.51 -29.98
C ASN A 183 0.45 2.87 -29.94
N ASN A 184 0.02 2.41 -31.11
CA ASN A 184 -1.12 1.51 -31.24
C ASN A 184 -0.81 0.19 -30.50
N PHE A 185 -1.77 -0.30 -29.70
CA PHE A 185 -1.87 -1.69 -29.20
C PHE A 185 -1.11 -2.11 -27.93
N ILE A 186 -1.09 -1.36 -26.81
CA ILE A 186 -0.41 -1.90 -25.62
C ILE A 186 -1.15 -1.82 -24.28
N GLU A 187 -1.55 -3.01 -23.81
CA GLU A 187 -2.21 -3.31 -22.54
C GLU A 187 -1.19 -3.42 -21.38
N TYR A 188 -0.33 -2.41 -21.19
CA TYR A 188 0.47 -2.26 -19.97
C TYR A 188 0.07 -0.97 -19.25
N GLY A 189 0.11 -0.98 -17.93
CA GLY A 189 -0.07 0.25 -17.16
C GLY A 189 1.23 1.01 -17.02
N LEU A 190 1.10 2.27 -16.62
CA LEU A 190 2.16 3.24 -16.49
C LEU A 190 1.88 3.99 -15.19
N HIS A 191 2.59 3.64 -14.12
CA HIS A 191 2.57 4.39 -12.87
C HIS A 191 3.76 5.34 -12.77
N GLU A 192 4.88 5.03 -13.43
CA GLU A 192 6.02 5.93 -13.65
C GLU A 192 6.33 6.06 -15.14
N ASN A 193 6.94 7.17 -15.53
CA ASN A 193 7.28 7.44 -16.93
C ASN A 193 8.73 7.06 -17.28
N HIS A 194 9.04 7.05 -18.58
CA HIS A 194 10.35 6.66 -19.09
C HIS A 194 11.47 7.61 -18.65
N LEU A 195 11.18 8.90 -18.51
CA LEU A 195 12.18 9.89 -18.07
C LEU A 195 12.66 9.59 -16.65
N HIS A 196 11.74 9.28 -15.74
CA HIS A 196 12.06 8.90 -14.37
C HIS A 196 12.97 7.66 -14.33
N TYR A 197 12.60 6.61 -15.07
CA TYR A 197 13.39 5.37 -15.11
C TYR A 197 14.78 5.58 -15.74
N ILE A 198 14.87 6.32 -16.86
CA ILE A 198 16.15 6.57 -17.53
C ILE A 198 17.09 7.36 -16.62
N GLN A 199 16.57 8.35 -15.89
CA GLN A 199 17.35 9.07 -14.89
C GLN A 199 17.89 8.10 -13.84
N CYS A 200 17.07 7.20 -13.30
CA CYS A 200 17.52 6.16 -12.38
C CYS A 200 18.64 5.30 -12.97
N THR A 201 18.51 4.90 -14.25
CA THR A 201 19.50 4.03 -14.90
C THR A 201 20.87 4.65 -15.11
N ARG A 202 20.92 5.99 -15.15
CA ARG A 202 22.12 6.78 -15.47
C ARG A 202 22.73 7.46 -14.26
N THR A 203 22.02 7.50 -13.14
CA THR A 203 22.49 8.19 -11.92
C THR A 203 23.27 7.22 -11.08
N LEU A 204 24.45 7.62 -10.61
CA LEU A 204 25.20 6.84 -9.64
C LEU A 204 24.32 6.59 -8.41
N ARG A 205 24.44 5.41 -7.82
CA ARG A 205 23.74 5.09 -6.58
C ARG A 205 24.34 5.87 -5.41
N ASN A 206 23.57 6.03 -4.35
CA ASN A 206 24.13 6.47 -3.08
C ASN A 206 24.88 5.30 -2.41
N GLU A 207 26.21 5.43 -2.35
CA GLU A 207 27.11 4.41 -1.78
C GLU A 207 27.01 4.31 -0.25
N GLY A 208 26.41 5.29 0.42
CA GLY A 208 26.17 5.27 1.87
C GLY A 208 25.06 4.32 2.30
N LEU A 209 24.21 3.82 1.39
CA LEU A 209 23.04 3.02 1.73
C LEU A 209 23.39 1.61 2.24
N TYR A 210 22.56 1.05 3.11
CA TYR A 210 22.74 -0.29 3.68
C TYR A 210 22.69 -1.40 2.63
N LEU A 211 23.76 -2.18 2.54
CA LEU A 211 23.94 -3.32 1.64
C LEU A 211 24.16 -4.64 2.39
N ALA A 212 24.43 -4.60 3.70
CA ALA A 212 24.96 -5.74 4.43
C ALA A 212 26.20 -6.32 3.72
N ASP A 213 26.10 -7.54 3.20
CA ASP A 213 27.11 -8.29 2.46
C ASP A 213 26.66 -8.60 1.02
N GLN A 214 25.84 -7.76 0.38
CA GLN A 214 25.35 -7.99 -1.00
C GLN A 214 26.31 -7.48 -2.09
N LYS A 215 26.58 -8.30 -3.11
CA LYS A 215 27.32 -7.88 -4.33
C LYS A 215 26.35 -7.29 -5.35
N LEU A 216 26.52 -6.00 -5.63
CA LEU A 216 25.79 -5.34 -6.68
C LEU A 216 26.44 -5.59 -8.05
N ALA A 217 25.62 -5.79 -9.08
CA ALA A 217 26.07 -5.98 -10.47
C ALA A 217 26.42 -4.67 -11.18
N GLY A 218 26.22 -3.52 -10.52
CA GLY A 218 26.54 -2.20 -11.05
C GLY A 218 26.40 -1.10 -10.00
N GLU A 219 26.60 0.14 -10.45
CA GLU A 219 26.84 1.29 -9.58
C GLU A 219 25.84 2.44 -9.78
N THR A 220 24.74 2.20 -10.50
CA THR A 220 23.67 3.18 -10.68
C THR A 220 22.51 2.94 -9.72
N ALA A 221 21.59 3.90 -9.56
CA ALA A 221 20.43 3.83 -8.66
C ALA A 221 19.44 2.68 -8.98
N ARG A 222 19.72 1.87 -9.99
CA ARG A 222 19.03 0.58 -10.24
C ARG A 222 19.48 -0.53 -9.32
N TYR A 223 20.70 -0.44 -8.80
CA TYR A 223 21.34 -1.51 -8.06
C TYR A 223 21.25 -1.18 -6.56
N THR A 224 20.39 -1.92 -5.88
CA THR A 224 20.16 -1.81 -4.44
C THR A 224 20.37 -3.18 -3.80
N ARG A 225 20.38 -3.25 -2.47
CA ARG A 225 20.44 -4.53 -1.74
C ARG A 225 19.30 -5.48 -2.13
N GLN A 226 18.09 -4.96 -2.32
CA GLN A 226 16.92 -5.77 -2.71
C GLN A 226 16.84 -6.05 -4.21
N ASN A 227 17.59 -5.29 -5.03
CA ASN A 227 17.69 -5.50 -6.47
C ASN A 227 19.15 -5.52 -6.94
N PRO A 228 19.97 -6.48 -6.48
CA PRO A 228 21.42 -6.47 -6.71
C PRO A 228 21.79 -6.66 -8.18
N ASN A 229 20.91 -7.30 -8.96
CA ASN A 229 21.08 -7.51 -10.41
C ASN A 229 20.54 -6.35 -11.26
N GLY A 230 19.93 -5.33 -10.65
CA GLY A 230 19.33 -4.20 -11.35
C GLY A 230 18.18 -4.61 -12.29
N ASN A 231 17.45 -5.66 -11.94
CA ASN A 231 16.30 -6.14 -12.72
C ASN A 231 15.24 -5.04 -12.82
N ARG A 232 14.61 -4.90 -13.99
CA ARG A 232 13.58 -3.88 -14.20
C ARG A 232 12.20 -4.41 -13.83
N ARG A 233 11.45 -3.65 -13.03
CA ARG A 233 10.02 -3.87 -12.73
C ARG A 233 9.24 -2.62 -13.10
N GLY A 234 8.44 -2.67 -14.16
CA GLY A 234 7.83 -1.47 -14.72
C GLY A 234 8.85 -0.38 -15.08
N LEU A 235 8.65 0.83 -14.58
CA LEU A 235 9.53 2.00 -14.75
C LEU A 235 9.88 2.67 -13.41
N GLU A 236 9.76 1.96 -12.30
CA GLU A 236 10.16 2.47 -10.99
C GLU A 236 11.70 2.60 -10.88
N CYS A 237 12.16 3.51 -10.04
CA CYS A 237 13.57 3.55 -9.64
C CYS A 237 13.78 2.69 -8.37
N PRO A 238 14.58 1.61 -8.42
CA PRO A 238 14.80 0.73 -7.25
C PRO A 238 15.33 1.46 -6.01
N GLU A 239 16.27 2.40 -6.15
CA GLU A 239 16.78 3.15 -4.99
C GLU A 239 15.73 4.09 -4.39
N GLU A 240 14.90 4.75 -5.22
CA GLU A 240 13.77 5.56 -4.74
C GLU A 240 12.74 4.71 -4.00
N ARG A 241 12.48 3.51 -4.50
CA ARG A 241 11.58 2.56 -3.85
C ARG A 241 12.13 2.13 -2.50
N ASP A 242 13.38 1.67 -2.45
CA ASP A 242 13.96 0.97 -1.31
C ASP A 242 14.39 1.88 -0.15
N TYR A 243 14.63 3.17 -0.41
CA TYR A 243 15.17 4.09 0.59
C TYR A 243 14.34 5.36 0.68
N TYR A 244 13.81 5.61 1.87
CA TYR A 244 13.03 6.79 2.21
C TYR A 244 13.66 7.50 3.41
N PRO A 245 13.66 8.85 3.45
CA PRO A 245 13.37 9.80 2.37
C PRO A 245 14.34 9.68 1.21
N TYR A 246 13.84 9.81 -0.02
CA TYR A 246 14.71 9.74 -1.19
C TYR A 246 15.50 11.06 -1.34
N TRP A 247 16.81 10.95 -1.55
CA TRP A 247 17.77 12.07 -1.52
C TRP A 247 17.74 12.97 -2.77
N ARG A 248 16.87 12.67 -3.74
CA ARG A 248 16.72 13.38 -5.01
C ARG A 248 15.25 13.65 -5.31
N LYS A 249 14.97 14.52 -6.28
CA LYS A 249 13.64 14.69 -6.85
C LYS A 249 12.96 13.36 -7.20
N GLN A 250 11.83 13.12 -6.54
CA GLN A 250 10.88 12.05 -6.81
C GLN A 250 9.59 12.63 -7.43
N PRO A 251 8.85 11.81 -8.20
CA PRO A 251 7.54 12.20 -8.71
C PRO A 251 6.43 12.06 -7.65
N TRP A 252 6.68 11.29 -6.59
CA TRP A 252 5.73 10.98 -5.53
C TRP A 252 5.72 12.09 -4.47
N LYS A 253 4.53 12.50 -4.06
CA LYS A 253 4.25 13.47 -2.99
C LYS A 253 3.82 12.72 -1.73
N ASP A 254 4.33 13.14 -0.57
CA ASP A 254 4.09 12.44 0.69
C ASP A 254 2.76 12.90 1.33
N LEU A 255 1.92 11.97 1.78
CA LEU A 255 0.67 12.28 2.50
C LEU A 255 0.83 12.06 4.00
N ALA A 256 1.29 10.86 4.35
CA ALA A 256 1.47 10.45 5.73
C ALA A 256 2.60 9.42 5.85
N ILE A 257 3.29 9.42 6.98
CA ILE A 257 4.24 8.40 7.38
C ILE A 257 3.78 7.84 8.73
N LEU A 258 3.39 6.58 8.76
CA LEU A 258 3.00 5.91 9.99
C LEU A 258 4.19 5.10 10.51
N VAL A 259 4.68 5.42 11.69
CA VAL A 259 5.96 4.91 12.21
C VAL A 259 5.78 4.06 13.47
N SER A 260 6.75 3.20 13.74
CA SER A 260 6.91 2.56 15.06
C SER A 260 7.51 3.49 16.11
N ASP A 261 8.24 4.53 15.68
CA ASP A 261 8.95 5.47 16.55
C ASP A 261 8.80 6.91 16.03
N THR A 262 8.05 7.73 16.77
CA THR A 262 7.76 9.12 16.38
C THR A 262 8.89 10.10 16.67
N SER A 263 9.97 9.68 17.33
CA SER A 263 11.14 10.55 17.53
C SER A 263 11.79 11.00 16.21
N TYR A 264 11.59 10.23 15.14
CA TYR A 264 12.07 10.55 13.79
C TYR A 264 11.08 11.37 12.95
N CYS A 265 9.92 11.75 13.48
CA CYS A 265 8.93 12.50 12.72
C CYS A 265 9.44 13.84 12.21
N ASP A 266 10.15 14.61 13.05
CA ASP A 266 10.78 15.87 12.64
C ASP A 266 11.73 15.67 11.46
N PHE A 267 12.50 14.57 11.48
CA PHE A 267 13.37 14.21 10.38
C PHE A 267 12.54 13.93 9.11
N PHE A 268 11.59 13.00 9.13
CA PHE A 268 10.83 12.65 7.92
C PHE A 268 10.07 13.85 7.34
N GLN A 269 9.46 14.66 8.20
CA GLN A 269 8.72 15.85 7.80
C GLN A 269 9.62 16.91 7.15
N THR A 270 10.81 17.15 7.71
CA THR A 270 11.77 18.12 7.16
C THR A 270 12.51 17.62 5.92
N GLN A 271 12.63 16.30 5.76
CA GLN A 271 13.23 15.67 4.60
C GLN A 271 12.24 15.42 3.45
N SER A 272 10.93 15.48 3.69
CA SER A 272 9.96 15.33 2.61
C SER A 272 10.16 16.39 1.52
N GLN A 273 10.12 15.97 0.25
CA GLN A 273 10.16 16.90 -0.89
C GLN A 273 8.92 17.81 -0.95
N ASN A 274 7.88 17.53 -0.16
CA ASN A 274 6.76 18.46 0.00
C ASN A 274 7.25 19.87 0.38
N VAL A 275 8.23 19.94 1.30
CA VAL A 275 8.77 21.18 1.85
C VAL A 275 10.22 21.44 1.47
N ARG A 276 11.01 20.38 1.23
CA ARG A 276 12.46 20.47 0.98
C ARG A 276 12.80 20.48 -0.51
N THR A 277 13.85 21.22 -0.86
CA THR A 277 14.46 21.21 -2.20
C THR A 277 15.60 20.19 -2.29
N TYR A 278 15.87 19.70 -3.49
CA TYR A 278 16.92 18.71 -3.73
C TYR A 278 17.82 19.11 -4.89
N GLY A 279 19.11 18.87 -4.77
CA GLY A 279 20.07 19.09 -5.85
C GLY A 279 20.21 17.86 -6.75
N ARG A 280 20.54 18.08 -8.03
CA ARG A 280 20.91 17.00 -8.96
C ARG A 280 21.86 17.50 -10.04
N CYS A 281 22.65 16.57 -10.57
CA CYS A 281 23.51 16.83 -11.72
C CYS A 281 22.76 16.67 -13.06
N ILE A 282 22.98 17.58 -14.01
CA ILE A 282 22.53 17.50 -15.40
C ILE A 282 23.70 17.03 -16.26
N CYS A 283 23.69 15.75 -16.67
CA CYS A 283 24.74 15.20 -17.51
C CYS A 283 24.30 15.08 -18.98
N PRO A 284 25.26 15.16 -19.93
CA PRO A 284 25.02 14.88 -21.35
C PRO A 284 24.38 13.50 -21.55
N ALA A 285 23.56 13.34 -22.59
CA ALA A 285 22.85 12.08 -22.85
C ALA A 285 23.75 10.84 -22.99
N SER A 286 25.02 11.02 -23.38
CA SER A 286 26.03 9.97 -23.47
C SER A 286 26.55 9.48 -22.11
N GLU A 287 26.35 10.26 -21.04
CA GLU A 287 26.83 9.92 -19.70
C GLU A 287 25.86 8.95 -19.01
N ASN A 288 26.40 7.84 -18.51
CA ASN A 288 25.65 6.75 -17.86
C ASN A 288 25.95 6.63 -16.36
N ARG A 289 26.82 7.49 -15.83
CA ARG A 289 27.25 7.55 -14.42
C ARG A 289 27.20 9.00 -13.93
N CYS A 290 26.01 9.58 -13.96
CA CYS A 290 25.74 10.91 -13.45
C CYS A 290 26.06 11.03 -11.94
N PRO A 291 26.92 11.98 -11.55
CA PRO A 291 27.23 12.25 -10.15
C PRO A 291 26.01 12.63 -9.31
N ILE A 292 26.08 12.33 -8.02
CA ILE A 292 25.02 12.59 -7.03
C ILE A 292 25.29 13.80 -6.13
N ASN A 293 26.48 14.39 -6.21
CA ASN A 293 26.87 15.58 -5.45
C ASN A 293 27.39 16.69 -6.38
N GLU A 294 27.39 17.92 -5.86
CA GLU A 294 27.73 19.12 -6.62
C GLU A 294 29.21 19.19 -7.03
N ALA A 295 30.12 18.74 -6.16
CA ALA A 295 31.55 18.80 -6.42
C ALA A 295 31.94 17.90 -7.60
N ASP A 296 31.52 16.63 -7.58
CA ASP A 296 31.77 15.68 -8.65
C ASP A 296 31.07 16.13 -9.94
N CYS A 297 29.83 16.63 -9.84
CA CYS A 297 29.12 17.20 -11.00
C CYS A 297 29.91 18.34 -11.65
N SER A 298 30.40 19.28 -10.84
CA SER A 298 31.12 20.47 -11.31
C SER A 298 32.51 20.11 -11.83
N SER A 299 33.18 19.11 -11.25
CA SER A 299 34.48 18.62 -11.71
C SER A 299 34.45 18.07 -13.14
N GLN A 300 33.29 17.54 -13.55
CA GLN A 300 33.03 17.05 -14.90
C GLN A 300 32.52 18.14 -15.85
N THR A 301 32.53 19.42 -15.43
CA THR A 301 31.92 20.55 -16.14
C THR A 301 30.43 20.38 -16.46
N TYR A 302 29.73 19.57 -15.66
CA TYR A 302 28.27 19.42 -15.74
C TYR A 302 27.56 20.50 -14.91
N GLN A 303 26.28 20.68 -15.17
CA GLN A 303 25.48 21.67 -14.45
C GLN A 303 24.80 21.03 -13.24
N TRP A 304 25.08 21.54 -12.05
CA TRP A 304 24.28 21.26 -10.86
C TRP A 304 23.02 22.13 -10.86
N VAL A 305 21.86 21.53 -10.57
CA VAL A 305 20.58 22.25 -10.47
C VAL A 305 19.85 21.88 -9.20
N THR A 306 19.10 22.84 -8.65
CA THR A 306 18.22 22.63 -7.51
C THR A 306 16.79 22.47 -7.99
N ASP A 307 16.20 21.31 -7.74
CA ASP A 307 14.78 21.04 -7.92
C ASP A 307 14.00 21.64 -6.75
N SER A 308 12.91 22.35 -7.07
CA SER A 308 12.01 22.92 -6.07
C SER A 308 11.32 21.82 -5.24
N SER A 309 10.87 22.20 -4.04
CA SER A 309 9.90 21.40 -3.30
C SER A 309 8.57 21.35 -4.06
N HIS A 310 7.65 20.49 -3.62
CA HIS A 310 6.30 20.45 -4.18
C HIS A 310 5.44 21.65 -3.74
N GLY A 311 5.89 22.43 -2.74
CA GLY A 311 5.12 23.53 -2.18
C GLY A 311 3.87 23.06 -1.43
N LEU A 312 3.95 21.88 -0.81
CA LEU A 312 2.89 21.26 -0.02
C LEU A 312 3.24 21.32 1.47
N ASN A 313 2.26 21.06 2.32
CA ASN A 313 2.53 20.85 3.74
C ASN A 313 3.43 19.63 3.93
N ALA A 314 4.22 19.63 5.01
CA ALA A 314 4.90 18.42 5.44
C ALA A 314 3.87 17.30 5.65
N PRO A 315 4.23 16.03 5.36
CA PRO A 315 3.33 14.90 5.55
C PRO A 315 2.94 14.75 7.03
N ASP A 316 1.78 14.15 7.28
CA ASP A 316 1.45 13.69 8.62
C ASP A 316 2.50 12.67 9.08
N CYS A 317 2.91 12.72 10.33
CA CYS A 317 3.76 11.70 10.91
C CYS A 317 3.16 11.24 12.23
N LEU A 318 2.72 9.98 12.27
CA LEU A 318 1.87 9.44 13.33
C LEU A 318 2.33 8.02 13.69
N TYR A 319 1.94 7.53 14.86
CA TYR A 319 2.11 6.12 15.20
C TYR A 319 1.29 5.23 14.26
N HIS A 320 1.92 4.15 13.81
CA HIS A 320 1.22 3.09 13.08
C HIS A 320 0.33 2.29 14.05
N PRO A 321 -0.92 1.91 13.65
CA PRO A 321 -1.75 0.98 14.42
C PRO A 321 -0.98 -0.29 14.80
N PHE A 322 -1.04 -0.72 16.05
CA PHE A 322 -0.26 -1.88 16.46
C PHE A 322 -0.74 -3.12 15.71
N ASN A 323 0.15 -3.74 14.95
CA ASN A 323 -0.13 -4.99 14.24
C ASN A 323 0.92 -6.03 14.62
N ARG A 324 0.45 -7.24 14.92
CA ARG A 324 1.31 -8.37 15.23
C ARG A 324 1.74 -9.11 13.95
N ASP A 325 2.97 -9.62 13.99
CA ASP A 325 3.53 -10.49 12.97
C ASP A 325 2.61 -11.65 12.59
N ASN A 326 2.36 -11.84 11.30
CA ASN A 326 1.58 -12.93 10.71
C ASN A 326 0.09 -13.00 11.14
N HIS A 327 -0.53 -11.89 11.53
CA HIS A 327 -1.95 -11.85 11.94
C HIS A 327 -2.91 -11.22 10.91
N LEU A 328 -2.52 -11.20 9.63
CA LEU A 328 -3.36 -10.86 8.47
C LEU A 328 -4.22 -9.61 8.65
N GLY A 329 -3.63 -8.56 9.23
CA GLY A 329 -4.32 -7.29 9.41
C GLY A 329 -5.10 -7.11 10.69
N ASN A 330 -5.21 -8.09 11.59
CA ASN A 330 -5.78 -7.80 12.91
C ASN A 330 -4.87 -6.81 13.63
N SER A 331 -5.33 -5.58 13.79
CA SER A 331 -4.61 -4.52 14.47
C SER A 331 -5.39 -4.02 15.67
N TYR A 332 -4.65 -3.46 16.61
CA TYR A 332 -5.20 -2.68 17.69
C TYR A 332 -5.01 -1.20 17.36
N GLU A 333 -6.09 -0.45 17.53
CA GLU A 333 -6.04 0.99 17.41
C GLU A 333 -5.17 1.59 18.51
N VAL A 334 -4.41 2.60 18.14
CA VAL A 334 -3.56 3.37 19.04
C VAL A 334 -3.84 4.85 18.84
N ASP A 335 -3.62 5.66 19.87
CA ASP A 335 -3.59 7.11 19.71
C ASP A 335 -2.48 7.44 18.71
N PRO A 336 -2.77 8.15 17.61
CA PRO A 336 -1.79 8.37 16.55
C PRO A 336 -0.64 9.29 16.96
N ASN A 337 -0.74 10.00 18.09
CA ASN A 337 0.32 10.89 18.60
C ASN A 337 1.10 10.26 19.75
N THR A 338 0.46 9.46 20.61
CA THR A 338 1.13 8.86 21.78
C THR A 338 1.47 7.38 21.61
N GLY A 339 0.80 6.66 20.70
CA GLY A 339 0.96 5.22 20.51
C GLY A 339 0.25 4.38 21.57
N ASP A 340 -0.48 5.02 22.49
CA ASP A 340 -1.23 4.32 23.54
C ASP A 340 -2.41 3.56 22.95
N PHE A 341 -2.65 2.33 23.42
CA PHE A 341 -3.80 1.55 22.98
C PHE A 341 -5.12 2.26 23.29
N VAL A 342 -5.95 2.42 22.26
CA VAL A 342 -7.31 2.92 22.43
C VAL A 342 -8.19 1.78 22.92
N THR A 343 -9.00 2.04 23.94
CA THR A 343 -9.96 1.03 24.42
C THR A 343 -11.03 0.84 23.34
N PRO A 344 -11.17 -0.36 22.77
CA PRO A 344 -12.20 -0.59 21.76
C PRO A 344 -13.58 -0.42 22.36
N GLU A 345 -14.49 0.20 21.60
CA GLU A 345 -15.91 0.26 21.97
C GLU A 345 -16.45 -1.16 22.23
N PRO A 346 -17.27 -1.38 23.27
CA PRO A 346 -17.79 -2.71 23.60
C PRO A 346 -18.48 -3.37 22.40
N GLY A 347 -17.98 -4.54 22.00
CA GLY A 347 -18.52 -5.31 20.87
C GLY A 347 -17.93 -4.95 19.49
N SER A 348 -17.01 -3.99 19.41
CA SER A 348 -16.25 -3.73 18.18
C SER A 348 -15.29 -4.88 17.87
N GLN A 349 -15.10 -5.16 16.58
CA GLN A 349 -14.12 -6.14 16.10
C GLN A 349 -12.78 -5.43 15.87
N PRO A 350 -11.63 -6.12 16.02
CA PRO A 350 -10.33 -5.57 15.62
C PRO A 350 -10.38 -5.09 14.17
N GLU A 351 -9.91 -3.86 13.94
CA GLU A 351 -9.86 -3.29 12.61
C GLU A 351 -8.54 -3.64 11.90
N SER A 352 -8.56 -3.48 10.58
CA SER A 352 -7.32 -3.45 9.80
C SER A 352 -6.61 -2.10 9.98
N PRO A 353 -5.27 -2.06 9.90
CA PRO A 353 -4.51 -0.82 9.86
C PRO A 353 -5.05 0.10 8.77
N HIS A 354 -5.27 1.36 9.14
CA HIS A 354 -5.86 2.34 8.25
C HIS A 354 -5.39 3.77 8.54
N TYR A 355 -5.59 4.65 7.57
CA TYR A 355 -5.40 6.09 7.65
C TYR A 355 -6.52 6.79 6.89
N THR A 356 -7.13 7.82 7.49
CA THR A 356 -8.19 8.59 6.85
C THR A 356 -7.60 9.75 6.05
N LEU A 357 -7.41 9.51 4.76
CA LEU A 357 -6.91 10.49 3.82
C LEU A 357 -7.98 11.55 3.52
N THR A 358 -7.63 12.83 3.68
CA THR A 358 -8.41 13.92 3.08
C THR A 358 -7.86 14.19 1.69
N ILE A 359 -8.69 14.04 0.65
CA ILE A 359 -8.23 14.22 -0.74
C ILE A 359 -7.70 15.65 -0.93
N PRO A 360 -6.40 15.83 -1.23
CA PRO A 360 -5.79 17.15 -1.33
C PRO A 360 -6.35 17.99 -2.49
N PRO A 361 -6.44 19.32 -2.32
CA PRO A 361 -6.83 20.22 -3.42
C PRO A 361 -5.92 20.17 -4.63
N ASP A 362 -4.64 19.83 -4.46
CA ASP A 362 -3.70 19.77 -5.58
C ASP A 362 -3.97 18.58 -6.53
N MET A 363 -4.82 17.62 -6.14
CA MET A 363 -5.25 16.52 -7.01
C MET A 363 -6.40 16.95 -7.94
N ALA A 364 -7.02 18.11 -7.71
CA ALA A 364 -8.20 18.57 -8.44
C ALA A 364 -8.02 18.49 -9.96
N GLY A 365 -8.97 17.82 -10.63
CA GLY A 365 -9.00 17.71 -12.09
C GLY A 365 -8.01 16.72 -12.70
N LYS A 366 -7.24 15.99 -11.87
CA LYS A 366 -6.16 15.11 -12.33
C LYS A 366 -6.53 13.63 -12.25
N MET A 367 -5.83 12.82 -13.04
CA MET A 367 -5.72 11.38 -12.82
C MET A 367 -4.57 11.11 -11.84
N CYS A 368 -4.83 10.33 -10.80
CA CYS A 368 -3.88 10.09 -9.73
C CYS A 368 -3.79 8.61 -9.35
N VAL A 369 -2.69 8.25 -8.69
CA VAL A 369 -2.43 6.93 -8.11
C VAL A 369 -1.93 7.12 -6.69
N VAL A 370 -2.34 6.24 -5.77
CA VAL A 370 -1.81 6.18 -4.40
C VAL A 370 -0.95 4.93 -4.25
N ARG A 371 0.18 5.08 -3.57
CA ARG A 371 1.13 4.02 -3.24
C ARG A 371 1.28 3.94 -1.72
N LEU A 372 1.34 2.72 -1.21
CA LEU A 372 1.90 2.42 0.11
C LEU A 372 3.30 1.87 -0.07
N ARG A 373 4.27 2.39 0.69
CA ARG A 373 5.56 1.73 0.92
C ARG A 373 5.64 1.33 2.37
N TYR A 374 5.97 0.08 2.61
CA TYR A 374 6.19 -0.46 3.92
C TYR A 374 7.67 -0.80 4.04
N ASN A 375 8.42 0.07 4.72
CA ASN A 375 9.81 -0.16 5.08
C ASN A 375 9.83 -0.84 6.44
N MET A 376 10.61 -1.89 6.57
CA MET A 376 10.80 -2.57 7.85
C MET A 376 12.24 -3.00 8.03
N SER A 377 12.68 -2.99 9.28
CA SER A 377 13.96 -3.53 9.70
C SER A 377 13.77 -4.33 10.98
N THR A 378 14.64 -5.30 11.22
CA THR A 378 14.73 -5.88 12.56
C THR A 378 15.33 -4.86 13.50
N ASN A 379 14.98 -4.95 14.79
CA ASN A 379 15.58 -4.13 15.85
C ASN A 379 17.05 -4.53 16.16
N ASP A 380 17.62 -5.48 15.40
CA ASP A 380 19.04 -5.82 15.50
C ASP A 380 19.95 -4.70 14.97
N TYR A 381 19.40 -3.82 14.13
CA TYR A 381 20.10 -2.70 13.50
C TYR A 381 19.33 -1.44 13.77
N ASP A 382 20.06 -0.37 14.11
CA ASP A 382 19.47 0.95 14.19
C ASP A 382 19.10 1.41 12.78
N SER A 383 17.85 1.17 12.39
CA SER A 383 17.37 1.50 11.05
C SER A 383 17.37 2.99 10.77
N HIS A 384 17.45 3.85 11.81
CA HIS A 384 17.35 5.29 11.71
C HIS A 384 18.62 6.02 12.12
N ALA A 385 19.74 5.31 12.36
CA ALA A 385 21.05 5.89 12.67
C ALA A 385 21.50 6.97 11.66
N TYR A 386 20.96 6.94 10.44
CA TYR A 386 21.20 7.93 9.41
C TYR A 386 20.54 9.29 9.67
N ALA A 387 19.47 9.35 10.48
CA ALA A 387 18.77 10.56 10.89
C ALA A 387 19.50 11.29 12.03
N ASP A 388 20.20 10.55 12.90
CA ASP A 388 20.90 11.09 14.08
C ASP A 388 22.26 11.71 13.73
N LYS A 389 22.87 11.30 12.63
CA LYS A 389 24.14 11.88 12.19
C LYS A 389 23.89 13.23 11.55
N SER A 390 24.09 14.29 12.33
CA SER A 390 24.10 15.65 11.82
C SER A 390 24.98 15.74 10.57
N ASN A 391 24.52 16.47 9.55
CA ASN A 391 25.30 16.85 8.35
C ASN A 391 26.69 17.45 8.68
N ALA A 392 27.04 17.71 9.94
CA ALA A 392 28.31 18.28 10.40
C ALA A 392 29.47 17.26 10.41
N GLU A 393 29.23 15.94 10.36
CA GLU A 393 30.30 14.95 10.18
C GLU A 393 30.72 14.75 8.71
N CYS A 394 30.03 15.41 7.77
CA CYS A 394 30.35 15.45 6.34
C CYS A 394 31.57 16.34 6.05
N ASN A 395 32.73 16.04 6.65
CA ASN A 395 33.97 16.79 6.39
C ASN A 395 34.79 16.14 5.26
N TYR A 396 35.29 16.99 4.35
CA TYR A 396 36.25 16.64 3.30
C TYR A 396 37.42 15.81 3.85
N LYS A 397 37.80 14.74 3.14
CA LYS A 397 39.07 14.03 3.40
C LYS A 397 40.10 14.40 2.33
N GLU A 398 41.34 14.59 2.76
CA GLU A 398 42.50 14.77 1.89
C GLU A 398 43.19 13.41 1.69
N ARG A 399 43.50 13.07 0.43
CA ARG A 399 44.38 11.93 0.12
C ARG A 399 45.81 12.24 0.56
N GLU A 400 46.65 11.21 0.68
CA GLU A 400 48.10 11.38 0.94
C GLU A 400 48.80 12.25 -0.12
N ASP A 401 48.22 12.39 -1.31
CA ASP A 401 48.72 13.25 -2.40
C ASP A 401 48.23 14.72 -2.32
N GLY A 402 47.49 15.08 -1.27
CA GLY A 402 46.98 16.44 -1.06
C GLY A 402 45.75 16.80 -1.89
N THR A 403 45.17 15.86 -2.65
CA THR A 403 43.90 16.08 -3.33
C THR A 403 42.72 15.95 -2.36
N ARG A 404 41.83 16.95 -2.38
CA ARG A 404 40.57 16.91 -1.64
C ARG A 404 39.57 16.05 -2.39
N TYR A 405 38.93 15.12 -1.69
CA TYR A 405 37.75 14.43 -2.18
C TYR A 405 36.61 14.62 -1.18
N ASP A 406 35.40 14.86 -1.70
CA ASP A 406 34.21 14.70 -0.89
C ASP A 406 34.19 13.24 -0.41
N ASP A 407 34.01 13.01 0.89
CA ASP A 407 33.59 11.69 1.32
C ASP A 407 32.31 11.40 0.51
N LYS A 408 32.27 10.26 -0.17
CA LYS A 408 31.10 9.86 -0.97
C LYS A 408 29.81 9.78 -0.11
N SER A 409 29.95 9.99 1.19
CA SER A 409 28.95 10.09 2.24
C SER A 409 28.28 11.47 2.39
N CYS A 410 28.04 12.25 1.34
CA CYS A 410 27.28 13.51 1.45
C CYS A 410 25.91 13.43 0.74
N GLY A 411 24.84 13.15 1.49
CA GLY A 411 23.45 13.05 1.02
C GLY A 411 22.51 12.47 2.10
N LEU A 412 21.19 12.56 1.96
CA LEU A 412 20.31 11.81 2.88
C LEU A 412 20.59 10.30 2.78
N GLY A 413 20.69 9.63 3.92
CA GLY A 413 21.07 8.22 3.99
C GLY A 413 22.59 7.95 3.92
N THR A 414 23.44 8.99 3.89
CA THR A 414 24.90 8.80 3.94
C THR A 414 25.47 8.70 5.36
N GLY A 415 24.63 8.94 6.36
CA GLY A 415 24.90 8.67 7.76
C GLY A 415 24.78 7.18 8.13
N VAL A 416 24.16 6.34 7.30
CA VAL A 416 24.31 4.88 7.47
C VAL A 416 25.80 4.60 7.30
N SER A 417 26.44 4.16 8.38
CA SER A 417 27.89 4.07 8.35
C SER A 417 28.26 2.98 7.37
N HIS A 418 29.25 3.20 6.49
CA HIS A 418 29.93 2.09 5.81
C HIS A 418 30.35 0.99 6.80
N LYS A 419 30.46 1.30 8.11
CA LYS A 419 30.68 0.34 9.20
C LYS A 419 29.58 -0.73 9.34
N GLU A 420 28.36 -0.49 8.88
CA GLU A 420 27.26 -1.46 8.84
C GLU A 420 27.25 -2.29 7.55
N ASN A 421 28.07 -1.90 6.57
CA ASN A 421 28.25 -2.62 5.33
C ASN A 421 29.53 -3.45 5.41
N CYS A 422 29.37 -4.76 5.28
CA CYS A 422 30.52 -5.61 5.01
C CYS A 422 30.96 -5.40 3.57
N PRO A 423 32.28 -5.37 3.28
CA PRO A 423 32.71 -5.69 1.93
C PRO A 423 32.09 -7.02 1.55
N TYR A 424 31.59 -7.12 0.32
CA TYR A 424 31.15 -8.40 -0.20
C TYR A 424 32.32 -9.35 -0.13
N VAL A 425 32.29 -10.25 0.84
CA VAL A 425 33.32 -11.26 1.01
C VAL A 425 32.61 -12.56 1.25
N GLN A 426 32.83 -13.43 0.30
CA GLN A 426 32.52 -14.82 0.45
C GLN A 426 33.65 -15.44 1.28
N THR A 427 33.65 -15.23 2.62
CA THR A 427 34.82 -15.62 3.43
C THR A 427 35.01 -17.12 3.49
N SER A 428 36.23 -17.54 3.17
CA SER A 428 36.69 -18.90 2.94
C SER A 428 37.08 -19.72 4.19
N THR A 429 36.59 -19.40 5.39
CA THR A 429 36.73 -20.39 6.47
C THR A 429 35.76 -21.57 6.32
N ASP A 430 34.69 -21.41 5.54
CA ASP A 430 33.77 -22.51 5.14
C ASP A 430 33.94 -22.92 3.66
N CYS A 431 34.85 -22.27 2.93
CA CYS A 431 35.25 -22.65 1.56
C CYS A 431 36.62 -23.37 1.53
N ASP A 432 37.24 -23.57 2.69
CA ASP A 432 38.40 -24.44 2.87
C ASP A 432 37.89 -25.90 2.80
N GLY A 433 38.29 -26.62 1.76
CA GLY A 433 38.04 -28.05 1.59
C GLY A 433 38.77 -28.95 2.59
N SER A 434 39.06 -28.48 3.81
CA SER A 434 39.71 -29.27 4.88
C SER A 434 38.94 -30.54 5.24
N ASP A 435 37.64 -30.59 4.91
CA ASP A 435 36.72 -31.66 5.29
C ASP A 435 36.44 -32.64 4.13
N GLY A 436 37.14 -32.49 2.99
CA GLY A 436 36.99 -33.38 1.83
C GLY A 436 35.65 -33.30 1.10
N ALA A 437 34.82 -32.28 1.39
CA ALA A 437 33.60 -32.00 0.66
C ALA A 437 33.90 -31.09 -0.55
N ASN A 438 33.52 -31.57 -1.73
CA ASN A 438 33.77 -31.00 -3.06
C ASN A 438 33.55 -29.47 -3.14
N GLU A 439 34.61 -28.75 -3.53
CA GLU A 439 34.83 -27.30 -3.53
C GLU A 439 33.92 -26.46 -4.46
N ASN A 440 32.79 -26.99 -4.96
CA ASN A 440 32.04 -26.38 -6.07
C ASN A 440 30.53 -26.24 -5.85
N THR A 441 30.03 -26.34 -4.62
CA THR A 441 28.57 -26.28 -4.36
C THR A 441 28.09 -25.10 -3.52
N ASN A 442 28.98 -24.26 -2.99
CA ASN A 442 28.57 -23.00 -2.38
C ASN A 442 28.71 -21.86 -3.42
N PRO A 443 27.60 -21.31 -3.96
CA PRO A 443 27.65 -20.16 -4.86
C PRO A 443 28.21 -18.90 -4.17
N ASP A 444 28.41 -18.99 -2.85
CA ASP A 444 28.96 -17.95 -2.01
C ASP A 444 30.51 -18.05 -1.79
N CYS A 445 31.36 -18.37 -2.79
CA CYS A 445 32.86 -18.43 -2.66
C CYS A 445 33.69 -17.58 -3.70
N ASP A 446 34.61 -16.69 -3.22
CA ASP A 446 35.63 -15.95 -4.01
C ASP A 446 37.04 -16.38 -3.57
N SER A 447 37.86 -16.87 -4.52
CA SER A 447 39.14 -17.54 -4.25
C SER A 447 40.32 -16.61 -3.91
N THR A 448 40.11 -15.30 -3.84
CA THR A 448 41.18 -14.31 -3.63
C THR A 448 41.42 -13.90 -2.16
N ILE A 449 40.58 -14.33 -1.22
CA ILE A 449 40.64 -13.96 0.22
C ILE A 449 41.02 -15.16 1.11
N THR A 450 42.01 -14.97 2.01
CA THR A 450 42.58 -16.00 2.91
C THR A 450 42.28 -15.71 4.38
N ALA A 451 42.49 -16.70 5.27
CA ALA A 451 42.34 -16.56 6.73
C ALA A 451 43.17 -15.39 7.34
N THR A 452 44.26 -14.99 6.68
CA THR A 452 45.14 -13.89 7.07
C THR A 452 44.64 -12.50 6.65
N ASN A 453 43.71 -12.39 5.68
CA ASN A 453 43.20 -11.12 5.13
C ASN A 453 41.67 -10.99 5.28
N LYS A 454 41.07 -11.57 6.33
CA LYS A 454 39.63 -11.51 6.59
C LYS A 454 39.21 -10.07 6.93
N PRO A 455 38.13 -9.51 6.35
CA PRO A 455 37.64 -8.19 6.74
C PRO A 455 37.12 -8.18 8.19
N GLU A 456 37.27 -7.05 8.86
CA GLU A 456 36.93 -6.84 10.28
C GLU A 456 35.48 -7.25 10.61
N CYS A 457 34.55 -7.04 9.68
CA CYS A 457 33.14 -7.35 9.87
C CYS A 457 32.80 -8.86 9.86
N TYR A 458 33.75 -9.73 9.47
CA TYR A 458 33.58 -11.19 9.54
C TYR A 458 34.28 -11.83 10.74
N ASN A 459 34.72 -11.02 11.72
CA ASN A 459 35.18 -11.55 12.99
C ASN A 459 34.03 -12.24 13.75
N LEU A 460 34.38 -13.11 14.70
CA LEU A 460 33.38 -13.78 15.56
C LEU A 460 32.50 -12.73 16.24
N LEU A 461 31.18 -12.95 16.28
CA LEU A 461 30.34 -12.07 17.08
C LEU A 461 30.73 -12.26 18.54
N THR A 462 31.12 -11.14 19.17
CA THR A 462 31.39 -11.05 20.60
C THR A 462 30.22 -10.34 21.26
N ALA A 463 30.21 -10.22 22.59
CA ALA A 463 29.08 -9.67 23.34
C ALA A 463 28.67 -8.22 22.98
N ALA A 464 29.36 -7.55 22.05
CA ALA A 464 29.10 -6.17 21.64
C ALA A 464 29.01 -5.96 20.10
N SER A 465 28.96 -7.01 19.27
CA SER A 465 28.88 -6.86 17.81
C SER A 465 27.56 -7.36 17.21
N VAL A 466 26.97 -6.54 16.35
CA VAL A 466 25.81 -6.87 15.49
C VAL A 466 26.31 -7.65 14.27
N PRO A 467 25.62 -8.70 13.81
CA PRO A 467 25.97 -9.39 12.56
C PRO A 467 25.92 -8.45 11.36
N LEU A 468 26.96 -8.41 10.53
CA LEU A 468 26.96 -7.60 9.30
C LEU A 468 26.99 -8.45 8.03
N TYR A 469 26.96 -9.78 8.18
CA TYR A 469 26.96 -10.76 7.10
C TYR A 469 25.99 -11.91 7.41
N ASN A 470 25.56 -12.61 6.37
CA ASN A 470 24.56 -13.67 6.44
C ASN A 470 25.09 -14.91 7.17
N ARG A 471 24.26 -15.52 8.03
CA ARG A 471 24.55 -16.77 8.78
C ARG A 471 25.87 -16.77 9.56
N PRO A 472 26.05 -15.86 10.52
CA PRO A 472 27.30 -15.72 11.26
C PRO A 472 27.56 -16.86 12.25
N PHE A 473 28.84 -17.07 12.57
CA PHE A 473 29.27 -17.97 13.66
C PHE A 473 29.65 -17.20 14.92
N VAL A 474 29.30 -17.76 16.09
CA VAL A 474 29.54 -17.16 17.40
C VAL A 474 30.25 -18.11 18.36
N ASN A 475 31.01 -17.54 19.29
CA ASN A 475 31.60 -18.26 20.41
C ASN A 475 30.92 -17.85 21.72
N LEU A 476 29.94 -18.65 22.16
CA LEU A 476 29.16 -18.34 23.36
C LEU A 476 29.83 -18.81 24.67
N PHE A 477 30.81 -19.71 24.59
CA PHE A 477 31.33 -20.38 25.77
C PHE A 477 32.82 -20.11 25.93
N ASN A 478 33.20 -19.53 27.07
CA ASN A 478 34.60 -19.43 27.47
C ASN A 478 35.09 -20.76 28.06
N ARG A 479 34.98 -21.85 27.28
CA ARG A 479 35.43 -23.19 27.66
C ARG A 479 36.34 -23.76 26.58
N ASP A 480 37.59 -23.97 26.96
CA ASP A 480 38.53 -24.81 26.22
C ASP A 480 38.01 -26.26 26.23
N ILE A 481 37.31 -26.65 25.17
CA ILE A 481 37.19 -28.06 24.84
C ILE A 481 38.57 -28.46 24.31
N ALA A 482 39.43 -28.92 25.22
CA ALA A 482 40.76 -29.49 25.01
C ALA A 482 41.54 -28.98 23.77
N ALA A 483 42.50 -28.08 23.99
CA ALA A 483 43.57 -27.75 23.04
C ALA A 483 43.11 -27.26 21.66
N GLY A 484 42.54 -26.04 21.62
CA GLY A 484 42.64 -25.18 20.44
C GLY A 484 41.43 -25.08 19.50
N GLU A 485 40.35 -25.82 19.74
CA GLU A 485 39.14 -25.75 18.89
C GLU A 485 37.90 -25.45 19.73
N ALA A 486 37.62 -24.15 19.94
CA ALA A 486 36.34 -23.74 20.51
C ALA A 486 35.20 -24.12 19.56
N PHE A 487 34.20 -24.87 20.05
CA PHE A 487 33.00 -25.22 19.30
C PHE A 487 32.18 -23.95 18.99
N LYS A 488 32.00 -23.63 17.71
CA LYS A 488 31.25 -22.46 17.24
C LYS A 488 29.79 -22.80 16.99
N LEU A 489 28.89 -21.89 17.32
CA LEU A 489 27.47 -22.01 16.98
C LEU A 489 27.14 -21.15 15.76
N GLY A 490 26.47 -21.73 14.77
CA GLY A 490 25.95 -20.98 13.63
C GLY A 490 24.59 -20.36 13.97
N LEU A 491 24.43 -19.07 13.67
CA LEU A 491 23.15 -18.38 13.80
C LEU A 491 22.41 -18.39 12.45
N ALA A 492 21.12 -18.71 12.46
CA ALA A 492 20.26 -18.66 11.28
C ALA A 492 19.75 -17.24 10.98
N ILE A 493 20.62 -16.23 11.13
CA ILE A 493 20.31 -14.83 10.85
C ILE A 493 20.52 -14.56 9.37
N ASN A 494 19.56 -13.87 8.76
CA ASN A 494 19.64 -13.44 7.38
C ASN A 494 19.62 -11.91 7.30
N THR A 495 20.80 -11.33 7.13
CA THR A 495 20.98 -9.86 6.98
C THR A 495 20.30 -9.32 5.73
N HIS A 496 19.94 -10.18 4.77
CA HIS A 496 19.13 -9.79 3.61
C HIS A 496 17.65 -9.58 4.00
N GLN A 497 17.21 -10.03 5.17
CA GLN A 497 15.88 -9.72 5.72
C GLN A 497 15.85 -8.39 6.49
N THR A 498 17.02 -7.81 6.82
CA THR A 498 17.13 -6.48 7.43
C THR A 498 16.92 -5.39 6.38
N GLY A 499 16.12 -4.36 6.71
CA GLY A 499 15.87 -3.21 5.84
C GLY A 499 15.18 -3.60 4.53
N ARG A 500 13.90 -3.96 4.58
CA ARG A 500 13.11 -4.36 3.40
C ARG A 500 12.01 -3.39 3.10
N THR A 501 11.67 -3.30 1.81
CA THR A 501 10.61 -2.44 1.33
C THR A 501 9.62 -3.25 0.52
N PHE A 502 8.36 -3.13 0.91
CA PHE A 502 7.23 -3.70 0.22
C PHE A 502 6.35 -2.57 -0.28
N GLN A 503 5.64 -2.78 -1.38
CA GLN A 503 4.72 -1.77 -1.86
C GLN A 503 3.50 -2.38 -2.51
N ASP A 504 2.40 -1.68 -2.40
CA ASP A 504 1.22 -1.89 -3.21
C ASP A 504 0.68 -0.53 -3.68
N ARG A 505 -0.01 -0.54 -4.81
CA ARG A 505 -0.46 0.68 -5.48
C ARG A 505 -1.88 0.51 -5.96
N SER A 506 -2.66 1.57 -5.80
CA SER A 506 -4.04 1.60 -6.26
C SER A 506 -4.05 1.47 -7.78
N TYR A 507 -5.18 1.04 -8.33
CA TYR A 507 -5.46 1.46 -9.72
C TYR A 507 -5.64 2.99 -9.77
N VAL A 508 -5.41 3.60 -10.94
CA VAL A 508 -5.59 5.04 -11.14
C VAL A 508 -7.03 5.44 -10.87
N PHE A 509 -7.21 6.60 -10.26
CA PHE A 509 -8.50 7.20 -9.98
C PHE A 509 -8.53 8.65 -10.46
N LYS A 510 -9.72 9.20 -10.65
CA LYS A 510 -9.93 10.60 -11.02
C LYS A 510 -10.23 11.41 -9.77
N VAL A 511 -9.78 12.67 -9.71
CA VAL A 511 -10.22 13.61 -8.69
C VAL A 511 -10.96 14.78 -9.32
N LYS A 512 -12.12 15.13 -8.76
CA LYS A 512 -12.94 16.28 -9.17
C LYS A 512 -13.14 17.25 -8.00
N GLU A 513 -13.52 18.48 -8.33
CA GLU A 513 -14.06 19.40 -7.34
C GLU A 513 -15.35 18.83 -6.73
N ALA A 514 -15.54 19.06 -5.43
CA ALA A 514 -16.75 18.64 -4.74
C ALA A 514 -17.96 19.41 -5.32
N PRO A 515 -19.01 18.73 -5.81
CA PRO A 515 -20.19 19.40 -6.38
C PRO A 515 -21.17 19.88 -5.30
N VAL A 516 -20.87 19.64 -4.03
CA VAL A 516 -21.72 19.92 -2.86
C VAL A 516 -20.92 20.62 -1.76
N GLY A 517 -21.59 21.37 -0.89
CA GLY A 517 -20.96 22.18 0.17
C GLY A 517 -20.78 21.50 1.53
N GLY A 518 -21.38 20.33 1.76
CA GLY A 518 -21.22 19.55 3.00
C GLY A 518 -19.96 18.69 3.02
N SER A 519 -19.61 18.10 4.17
CA SER A 519 -18.47 17.18 4.22
C SER A 519 -18.81 15.87 3.50
N ILE A 520 -17.83 15.27 2.82
CA ILE A 520 -18.02 14.05 2.04
C ILE A 520 -17.18 12.93 2.66
N THR A 521 -17.82 11.83 3.08
CA THR A 521 -17.14 10.61 3.52
C THR A 521 -17.33 9.51 2.47
N ASN A 522 -16.24 8.93 1.97
CA ASN A 522 -16.32 7.89 0.95
C ASN A 522 -16.64 6.54 1.57
N LEU A 523 -17.69 5.89 1.05
CA LEU A 523 -18.04 4.50 1.32
C LEU A 523 -17.63 3.63 0.12
N GLY A 524 -16.62 2.80 0.34
CA GLY A 524 -16.05 1.90 -0.66
C GLY A 524 -16.15 0.44 -0.25
N LEU A 525 -15.23 -0.36 -0.80
CA LEU A 525 -15.16 -1.80 -0.61
C LEU A 525 -13.73 -2.24 -0.36
N ARG A 526 -13.59 -3.37 0.33
CA ARG A 526 -12.38 -4.21 0.35
C ARG A 526 -12.74 -5.64 -0.03
N GLY A 527 -11.71 -6.43 -0.31
CA GLY A 527 -11.80 -7.89 -0.31
C GLY A 527 -12.08 -8.54 -1.65
N ARG A 528 -11.98 -9.87 -1.67
CA ARG A 528 -12.07 -10.72 -2.85
C ARG A 528 -13.16 -11.76 -2.71
N ARG A 529 -13.67 -12.21 -3.85
CA ARG A 529 -14.65 -13.29 -3.98
C ARG A 529 -14.08 -14.59 -3.45
N GLY A 530 -14.77 -15.20 -2.49
CA GLY A 530 -14.39 -16.50 -1.94
C GLY A 530 -14.55 -16.54 -0.43
N ASN A 531 -14.23 -17.70 0.15
CA ASN A 531 -13.93 -17.79 1.57
C ASN A 531 -12.52 -17.28 1.88
N ILE A 532 -12.18 -17.19 3.17
CA ILE A 532 -10.85 -16.72 3.62
C ILE A 532 -9.65 -17.43 2.98
N VAL A 533 -9.69 -18.76 2.78
CA VAL A 533 -8.58 -19.52 2.16
C VAL A 533 -8.41 -19.16 0.68
N GLN A 534 -9.53 -18.87 0.04
CA GLN A 534 -9.63 -18.52 -1.36
C GLN A 534 -9.30 -17.05 -1.63
N ALA A 535 -9.63 -16.16 -0.70
CA ALA A 535 -9.29 -14.74 -0.74
C ALA A 535 -7.83 -14.49 -0.34
N TYR A 536 -7.27 -15.34 0.54
CA TYR A 536 -5.89 -15.26 1.01
C TYR A 536 -4.91 -15.13 -0.17
N PRO A 537 -3.95 -14.21 -0.10
CA PRO A 537 -3.56 -13.41 1.07
C PRO A 537 -4.28 -12.06 1.21
N SER A 538 -5.29 -11.80 0.39
CA SER A 538 -6.24 -10.69 0.60
C SER A 538 -7.35 -11.10 1.59
N VAL A 539 -8.29 -10.17 1.86
CA VAL A 539 -9.42 -10.39 2.76
C VAL A 539 -10.72 -10.72 2.01
N GLU A 540 -11.73 -11.21 2.73
CA GLU A 540 -13.10 -11.42 2.23
C GLU A 540 -13.79 -10.06 1.96
N TYR A 541 -14.87 -10.06 1.18
CA TYR A 541 -15.58 -8.81 0.87
C TYR A 541 -16.13 -8.13 2.12
N ASP A 542 -15.94 -6.82 2.17
CA ASP A 542 -16.50 -5.98 3.22
C ASP A 542 -16.70 -4.54 2.72
N PHE A 543 -17.54 -3.78 3.42
CA PHE A 543 -17.65 -2.33 3.22
C PHE A 543 -16.51 -1.61 3.95
N VAL A 544 -16.05 -0.49 3.40
CA VAL A 544 -15.00 0.33 4.01
C VAL A 544 -15.41 1.81 3.99
N PRO A 545 -15.55 2.46 5.15
CA PRO A 545 -15.50 1.88 6.50
C PRO A 545 -16.72 0.97 6.78
N SER A 546 -16.60 0.06 7.75
CA SER A 546 -17.71 -0.81 8.19
C SER A 546 -18.67 -0.10 9.16
N VAL A 547 -18.21 0.99 9.78
CA VAL A 547 -19.02 1.94 10.54
C VAL A 547 -18.70 3.33 10.00
N LEU A 548 -19.70 4.00 9.45
CA LEU A 548 -19.58 5.35 8.92
C LEU A 548 -20.42 6.30 9.77
N ARG A 549 -19.87 7.45 10.15
CA ARG A 549 -20.59 8.50 10.87
C ARG A 549 -20.78 9.71 9.94
N CYS A 550 -21.95 10.32 10.00
CA CYS A 550 -22.22 11.59 9.32
C CYS A 550 -23.24 12.43 10.09
N THR A 551 -23.21 13.75 9.91
CA THR A 551 -24.19 14.67 10.47
C THR A 551 -25.20 15.13 9.42
N GLU A 552 -26.30 15.75 9.85
CA GLU A 552 -27.28 16.31 8.92
C GLU A 552 -26.63 17.33 7.97
N GLY A 553 -26.80 17.13 6.67
CA GLY A 553 -26.20 17.99 5.63
C GLY A 553 -24.85 17.52 5.09
N ASP A 554 -24.20 16.55 5.74
CA ASP A 554 -23.06 15.83 5.16
C ASP A 554 -23.49 14.88 4.05
N TYR A 555 -22.52 14.33 3.33
CA TYR A 555 -22.73 13.39 2.23
C TYR A 555 -21.89 12.13 2.43
N VAL A 556 -22.52 10.98 2.20
CA VAL A 556 -21.83 9.73 1.94
C VAL A 556 -21.63 9.59 0.44
N HIS A 557 -20.40 9.41 0.01
CA HIS A 557 -20.10 9.10 -1.38
C HIS A 557 -19.96 7.59 -1.57
N ILE A 558 -21.04 6.97 -2.02
CA ILE A 558 -21.14 5.53 -2.23
C ILE A 558 -20.63 5.20 -3.63
N GLN A 559 -19.48 4.51 -3.68
CA GLN A 559 -18.94 4.01 -4.94
C GLN A 559 -18.27 2.66 -4.76
N PHE A 560 -18.60 1.76 -5.65
CA PHE A 560 -18.15 0.38 -5.68
C PHE A 560 -17.36 0.10 -6.94
N HIS A 561 -16.38 -0.77 -6.75
CA HIS A 561 -15.67 -1.41 -7.82
C HIS A 561 -15.77 -2.92 -7.63
N GLY A 562 -15.72 -3.64 -8.73
CA GLY A 562 -15.61 -5.08 -8.81
C GLY A 562 -14.73 -5.43 -10.02
N SER A 563 -14.82 -6.65 -10.48
CA SER A 563 -14.03 -7.17 -11.58
C SER A 563 -14.84 -8.15 -12.44
N ASP A 564 -14.34 -8.43 -13.64
CA ASP A 564 -14.81 -9.53 -14.49
C ASP A 564 -13.68 -10.55 -14.71
N PHE A 565 -12.59 -10.43 -13.94
CA PHE A 565 -11.33 -11.15 -14.12
C PHE A 565 -10.95 -11.97 -12.88
N ASN A 566 -11.91 -12.40 -12.06
CA ASN A 566 -11.60 -13.36 -11.00
C ASN A 566 -11.34 -14.76 -11.58
N ALA A 567 -10.77 -15.65 -10.78
CA ALA A 567 -10.71 -17.08 -11.11
C ALA A 567 -12.12 -17.67 -11.22
N ALA A 568 -12.34 -18.59 -12.17
CA ALA A 568 -13.61 -19.31 -12.30
C ALA A 568 -13.91 -20.07 -11.00
N ARG A 569 -14.96 -19.67 -10.27
CA ARG A 569 -15.34 -20.27 -8.99
C ARG A 569 -16.85 -20.52 -8.94
N ASN A 570 -17.25 -21.80 -9.09
CA ASN A 570 -18.60 -22.38 -8.87
C ASN A 570 -18.47 -23.84 -8.40
N GLN A 571 -19.38 -24.44 -7.62
CA GLN A 571 -20.26 -23.88 -6.59
C GLN A 571 -19.54 -23.89 -5.22
N ASN A 572 -20.05 -23.10 -4.26
CA ASN A 572 -19.76 -23.10 -2.81
C ASN A 572 -18.97 -21.95 -2.18
N ASN A 573 -18.54 -20.90 -2.91
CA ASN A 573 -17.88 -19.77 -2.21
C ASN A 573 -18.02 -18.38 -2.89
N GLY A 574 -18.84 -18.24 -3.94
CA GLY A 574 -19.10 -16.94 -4.56
C GLY A 574 -20.39 -16.97 -5.37
N GLU A 575 -21.12 -15.84 -5.38
CA GLU A 575 -22.46 -15.73 -5.95
C GLU A 575 -22.52 -15.03 -7.31
N GLY A 576 -23.46 -15.44 -8.16
CA GLY A 576 -23.63 -14.92 -9.51
C GLY A 576 -22.60 -15.48 -10.50
N TRP A 577 -22.36 -14.76 -11.60
CA TRP A 577 -21.48 -15.21 -12.67
C TRP A 577 -20.07 -15.49 -12.16
N GLN A 578 -19.53 -16.67 -12.50
CA GLN A 578 -18.33 -17.29 -11.91
C GLN A 578 -17.06 -16.46 -11.90
N TYR A 579 -16.98 -15.42 -12.73
CA TYR A 579 -15.83 -14.53 -12.86
C TYR A 579 -16.08 -13.12 -12.31
N SER A 580 -17.36 -12.74 -12.08
CA SER A 580 -17.68 -11.42 -11.56
C SER A 580 -17.83 -11.40 -10.05
N ASP A 581 -17.58 -10.21 -9.58
CA ASP A 581 -17.75 -9.71 -8.26
C ASP A 581 -18.46 -8.37 -8.35
N ARG A 582 -19.57 -8.28 -7.64
CA ARG A 582 -20.39 -7.08 -7.54
C ARG A 582 -20.87 -6.96 -6.11
N THR A 583 -21.25 -5.75 -5.76
CA THR A 583 -21.77 -5.41 -4.45
C THR A 583 -22.95 -4.50 -4.65
N ASN A 584 -23.97 -4.68 -3.83
CA ASN A 584 -25.12 -3.80 -3.70
C ASN A 584 -25.31 -3.43 -2.23
N ILE A 585 -26.22 -2.50 -1.97
CA ILE A 585 -26.67 -2.16 -0.62
C ILE A 585 -28.16 -2.52 -0.53
N VAL A 586 -28.52 -3.28 0.50
CA VAL A 586 -29.90 -3.47 0.94
C VAL A 586 -29.97 -3.24 2.46
N MET A 587 -31.01 -2.56 2.93
CA MET A 587 -31.20 -2.22 4.33
C MET A 587 -31.56 -3.46 5.18
N MET A 588 -31.19 -3.43 6.45
CA MET A 588 -31.47 -4.47 7.45
C MET A 588 -31.93 -3.84 8.77
N ASP A 589 -32.63 -4.61 9.60
CA ASP A 589 -33.10 -4.15 10.91
C ASP A 589 -31.99 -4.21 11.97
N SER A 590 -31.07 -5.17 11.84
CA SER A 590 -29.97 -5.36 12.80
C SER A 590 -28.77 -6.07 12.17
N ARG A 591 -27.55 -5.76 12.66
CA ARG A 591 -26.31 -6.46 12.25
C ARG A 591 -26.31 -7.96 12.56
N THR A 592 -27.15 -8.42 13.50
CA THR A 592 -27.26 -9.83 13.85
C THR A 592 -28.06 -10.65 12.83
N GLU A 593 -28.81 -10.00 11.95
CA GLU A 593 -29.63 -10.65 10.92
C GLU A 593 -28.85 -10.82 9.61
N ASN A 594 -29.35 -11.64 8.67
CA ASN A 594 -28.68 -11.92 7.39
C ASN A 594 -29.62 -11.80 6.19
N TYR A 595 -30.71 -11.05 6.35
CA TYR A 595 -31.71 -10.79 5.33
C TYR A 595 -32.11 -9.31 5.37
N PRO A 596 -32.57 -8.75 4.24
CA PRO A 596 -33.00 -7.37 4.19
C PRO A 596 -34.37 -7.16 4.86
N VAL A 597 -34.65 -5.92 5.26
CA VAL A 597 -36.00 -5.49 5.66
C VAL A 597 -36.94 -5.47 4.46
N TYR A 598 -38.24 -5.57 4.74
CA TYR A 598 -39.27 -5.32 3.75
C TYR A 598 -39.32 -3.82 3.40
N HIS A 599 -39.93 -3.46 2.27
CA HIS A 599 -39.87 -2.09 1.74
C HIS A 599 -40.37 -1.01 2.72
N GLU A 600 -41.25 -1.36 3.67
CA GLU A 600 -41.77 -0.46 4.70
C GLU A 600 -40.75 -0.11 5.79
N GLY A 601 -39.71 -0.95 5.97
CA GLY A 601 -38.64 -0.73 6.95
C GLY A 601 -37.43 0.00 6.38
N ILE A 602 -37.49 0.49 5.13
CA ILE A 602 -36.40 1.26 4.52
C ILE A 602 -36.55 2.72 4.95
N ASP A 603 -35.57 3.22 5.69
CA ASP A 603 -35.63 4.49 6.40
C ASP A 603 -34.45 5.44 6.13
N PHE A 604 -33.26 4.92 5.79
CA PHE A 604 -32.12 5.74 5.35
C PHE A 604 -32.22 6.20 3.88
N PHE A 605 -32.67 5.29 3.01
CA PHE A 605 -32.86 5.55 1.58
C PHE A 605 -34.34 5.79 1.28
N ASN A 606 -34.65 6.71 0.37
CA ASN A 606 -35.99 6.69 -0.23
C ASN A 606 -36.16 5.47 -1.15
N GLN A 607 -37.38 5.17 -1.60
CA GLN A 607 -37.64 3.96 -2.38
C GLN A 607 -36.87 3.91 -3.70
N ASP A 608 -36.71 5.04 -4.40
CA ASP A 608 -35.99 5.08 -5.67
C ASP A 608 -34.48 4.88 -5.45
N GLU A 609 -33.92 5.49 -4.41
CA GLU A 609 -32.54 5.28 -3.97
C GLU A 609 -32.31 3.82 -3.57
N ALA A 610 -33.23 3.24 -2.78
CA ALA A 610 -33.13 1.86 -2.34
C ALA A 610 -33.16 0.90 -3.53
N ILE A 611 -34.03 1.12 -4.51
CA ILE A 611 -34.05 0.34 -5.76
C ILE A 611 -32.73 0.51 -6.53
N PHE A 612 -32.24 1.74 -6.66
CA PHE A 612 -30.99 2.04 -7.38
C PHE A 612 -29.79 1.30 -6.78
N TYR A 613 -29.62 1.39 -5.46
CA TYR A 613 -28.53 0.74 -4.74
C TYR A 613 -28.69 -0.78 -4.63
N ALA A 614 -29.92 -1.29 -4.51
CA ALA A 614 -30.19 -2.73 -4.42
C ALA A 614 -29.97 -3.43 -5.77
N TRP A 615 -30.38 -2.81 -6.87
CA TRP A 615 -30.30 -3.38 -8.22
C TRP A 615 -29.00 -3.00 -8.95
N GLY A 616 -28.19 -2.10 -8.40
CA GLY A 616 -26.91 -1.69 -8.97
C GLY A 616 -27.06 -1.05 -10.35
N GLY A 617 -28.14 -0.29 -10.57
CA GLY A 617 -28.43 0.37 -11.84
C GLY A 617 -28.72 -0.57 -13.03
N GLN A 618 -29.03 -1.84 -12.79
CA GLN A 618 -29.40 -2.80 -13.85
C GLN A 618 -30.74 -2.42 -14.49
N ASP A 619 -30.82 -2.47 -15.82
CA ASP A 619 -32.06 -2.24 -16.58
C ASP A 619 -33.04 -3.43 -16.42
N PRO A 620 -34.17 -3.27 -15.70
CA PRO A 620 -35.13 -4.34 -15.47
C PRO A 620 -35.73 -4.92 -16.75
N ALA A 621 -35.80 -4.14 -17.83
CA ALA A 621 -36.34 -4.60 -19.11
C ALA A 621 -35.45 -5.66 -19.77
N ARG A 622 -34.17 -5.73 -19.38
CA ARG A 622 -33.18 -6.68 -19.91
C ARG A 622 -33.01 -7.90 -19.01
N CYS A 623 -33.62 -7.93 -17.84
CA CYS A 623 -33.54 -9.00 -16.87
C CYS A 623 -34.50 -10.16 -17.21
N ASP A 624 -34.08 -11.39 -16.91
CA ASP A 624 -34.98 -12.54 -16.97
C ASP A 624 -35.85 -12.58 -15.71
N ARG A 625 -37.15 -12.82 -15.89
CA ARG A 625 -38.14 -12.82 -14.78
C ARG A 625 -38.32 -14.18 -14.10
N SER A 626 -37.82 -15.25 -14.71
CA SER A 626 -37.81 -16.59 -14.13
C SER A 626 -36.40 -16.88 -13.63
N ILE A 627 -36.25 -17.02 -12.32
CA ILE A 627 -34.99 -17.38 -11.66
C ILE A 627 -35.18 -18.81 -11.13
N GLU A 628 -34.85 -19.80 -11.95
CA GLU A 628 -34.72 -21.18 -11.46
C GLU A 628 -33.33 -21.35 -10.84
N ASP A 629 -33.27 -22.10 -9.74
CA ASP A 629 -32.05 -22.37 -8.99
C ASP A 629 -31.25 -23.52 -9.62
N ASP A 630 -30.67 -23.26 -10.79
CA ASP A 630 -29.70 -24.15 -11.44
C ASP A 630 -28.38 -23.42 -11.75
N ASP A 631 -27.28 -24.18 -11.77
CA ASP A 631 -25.92 -23.67 -12.01
C ASP A 631 -25.78 -22.86 -13.31
N GLY A 632 -26.49 -23.29 -14.36
CA GLY A 632 -26.48 -22.62 -15.64
C GLY A 632 -27.10 -21.23 -15.54
N LYS A 633 -28.24 -21.12 -14.86
CA LYS A 633 -29.02 -19.89 -14.65
C LYS A 633 -28.40 -18.96 -13.63
N GLN A 634 -27.72 -19.46 -12.61
CA GLN A 634 -26.93 -18.62 -11.71
C GLN A 634 -25.81 -17.86 -12.44
N ASN A 635 -25.30 -18.43 -13.53
CA ASN A 635 -24.27 -17.82 -14.38
C ASN A 635 -24.82 -17.04 -15.58
N GLN A 636 -26.14 -16.99 -15.77
CA GLN A 636 -26.73 -16.23 -16.87
C GLN A 636 -26.56 -14.74 -16.64
N TYR A 637 -26.04 -14.06 -17.66
CA TYR A 637 -25.84 -12.61 -17.63
C TYR A 637 -27.11 -11.83 -17.28
N ARG A 638 -28.27 -12.28 -17.79
CA ARG A 638 -29.58 -11.65 -17.59
C ARG A 638 -30.23 -11.97 -16.24
N ASN A 639 -29.58 -12.79 -15.40
CA ASN A 639 -30.01 -13.04 -14.03
C ASN A 639 -29.63 -11.84 -13.14
N CYS A 640 -30.43 -10.78 -13.23
CA CYS A 640 -30.23 -9.55 -12.47
C CYS A 640 -30.44 -9.73 -10.96
N GLY A 641 -31.18 -10.75 -10.54
CA GLY A 641 -31.35 -11.10 -9.12
C GLY A 641 -30.04 -11.52 -8.45
N LYS A 642 -29.05 -12.00 -9.22
CA LYS A 642 -27.67 -12.26 -8.78
C LYS A 642 -26.70 -11.10 -9.14
N LEU A 643 -27.22 -9.97 -9.60
CA LEU A 643 -26.46 -8.80 -10.08
C LEU A 643 -25.50 -9.11 -11.23
N ASN A 644 -25.83 -10.08 -12.09
CA ASN A 644 -24.91 -10.51 -13.16
C ASN A 644 -24.73 -9.49 -14.29
N MET A 645 -25.71 -8.59 -14.44
CA MET A 645 -25.72 -7.53 -15.44
C MET A 645 -25.21 -6.18 -14.88
N MET A 646 -24.98 -6.10 -13.56
CA MET A 646 -24.46 -4.89 -12.93
C MET A 646 -23.09 -4.54 -13.53
N PRO A 647 -22.80 -3.24 -13.79
CA PRO A 647 -21.44 -2.82 -14.17
C PRO A 647 -20.46 -3.09 -13.03
N ASN A 648 -19.18 -3.31 -13.35
CA ASN A 648 -18.18 -3.56 -12.31
C ASN A 648 -17.79 -2.30 -11.55
N ARG A 649 -17.92 -1.10 -12.14
CA ARG A 649 -17.94 0.15 -11.40
C ARG A 649 -19.38 0.61 -11.21
N PHE A 650 -19.73 1.02 -10.00
CA PHE A 650 -21.05 1.56 -9.71
C PHE A 650 -20.97 2.67 -8.66
N PRO A 651 -21.75 3.75 -8.78
CA PRO A 651 -22.51 4.14 -9.95
C PRO A 651 -21.59 4.52 -11.13
N GLN A 652 -22.17 4.52 -12.34
CA GLN A 652 -21.46 4.90 -13.56
C GLN A 652 -21.21 6.41 -13.60
N ASP A 653 -22.21 7.20 -13.20
CA ASP A 653 -22.01 8.61 -12.85
C ASP A 653 -21.65 8.73 -11.37
N PRO A 654 -20.42 9.15 -11.00
CA PRO A 654 -20.03 9.29 -9.60
C PRO A 654 -20.92 10.24 -8.80
N GLU A 655 -21.54 11.25 -9.42
CA GLU A 655 -22.41 12.19 -8.70
C GLU A 655 -23.69 11.51 -8.18
N GLN A 656 -24.16 10.45 -8.85
CA GLN A 656 -25.27 9.63 -8.36
C GLN A 656 -24.93 8.85 -7.08
N GLY A 657 -23.65 8.75 -6.73
CA GLY A 657 -23.19 8.11 -5.50
C GLY A 657 -23.22 9.05 -4.30
N LEU A 658 -23.45 10.35 -4.48
CA LEU A 658 -23.54 11.31 -3.39
C LEU A 658 -24.92 11.24 -2.73
N LYS A 659 -24.99 10.53 -1.59
CA LYS A 659 -26.18 10.45 -0.75
C LYS A 659 -26.03 11.42 0.42
N GLN A 660 -26.90 12.43 0.47
CA GLN A 660 -26.97 13.33 1.62
C GLN A 660 -27.44 12.56 2.87
N CYS A 661 -26.80 12.82 4.01
CA CYS A 661 -27.23 12.34 5.32
C CYS A 661 -28.39 13.22 5.81
N ASN A 662 -29.60 12.85 5.44
CA ASN A 662 -30.85 13.54 5.78
C ASN A 662 -31.88 12.63 6.46
N ALA A 663 -31.47 11.43 6.86
CA ALA A 663 -32.28 10.55 7.70
C ALA A 663 -32.28 11.08 9.14
N ASP A 664 -33.24 10.63 9.96
CA ASP A 664 -33.29 11.00 11.37
C ASP A 664 -32.02 10.52 12.11
N PRO A 665 -31.61 11.18 13.21
CA PRO A 665 -30.50 10.68 14.01
C PRO A 665 -30.71 9.23 14.48
N GLY A 666 -29.76 8.34 14.21
CA GLY A 666 -29.91 6.91 14.46
C GLY A 666 -28.85 6.04 13.77
N SER A 667 -28.94 4.73 14.02
CA SER A 667 -28.10 3.71 13.38
C SER A 667 -28.87 3.00 12.28
N TYR A 668 -28.26 2.95 11.10
CA TYR A 668 -28.82 2.40 9.87
C TYR A 668 -27.95 1.25 9.37
N TYR A 669 -28.51 0.04 9.33
CA TYR A 669 -27.77 -1.16 8.98
C TYR A 669 -28.03 -1.59 7.54
N TYR A 670 -26.98 -2.08 6.88
CA TYR A 670 -27.08 -2.56 5.50
C TYR A 670 -26.12 -3.71 5.22
N MET A 671 -26.45 -4.47 4.18
CA MET A 671 -25.64 -5.60 3.70
C MET A 671 -25.60 -5.64 2.19
N SER A 672 -24.68 -6.44 1.65
CA SER A 672 -24.81 -6.92 0.27
C SER A 672 -25.58 -8.23 0.22
N SER A 673 -26.66 -8.27 -0.56
CA SER A 673 -27.40 -9.52 -0.80
C SER A 673 -26.61 -10.52 -1.66
N ARG A 674 -25.60 -10.05 -2.41
CA ARG A 674 -24.73 -10.90 -3.23
C ARG A 674 -23.59 -11.52 -2.42
N ASN A 675 -22.98 -10.78 -1.51
CA ASN A 675 -21.80 -11.24 -0.77
C ASN A 675 -22.16 -11.70 0.65
N ASN A 676 -23.09 -12.65 0.73
CA ASN A 676 -23.65 -13.16 2.00
C ASN A 676 -23.73 -14.70 2.10
N ASN A 677 -23.06 -15.45 1.22
CA ASN A 677 -23.25 -16.91 1.12
C ASN A 677 -22.87 -17.69 2.40
N PHE A 678 -22.01 -17.14 3.27
CA PHE A 678 -21.64 -17.82 4.52
C PHE A 678 -22.54 -17.50 5.71
N SER A 679 -23.38 -16.45 5.64
CA SER A 679 -24.23 -15.91 6.72
C SER A 679 -23.52 -15.49 8.02
N ASN A 680 -22.57 -16.27 8.53
CA ASN A 680 -21.71 -15.92 9.66
C ASN A 680 -20.50 -15.06 9.26
N ARG A 681 -20.25 -14.87 7.96
CA ARG A 681 -19.23 -14.01 7.37
C ARG A 681 -19.86 -13.21 6.24
N ALA A 682 -20.63 -12.20 6.66
CA ALA A 682 -21.51 -11.41 5.80
C ALA A 682 -20.92 -10.03 5.58
N GLN A 683 -20.97 -9.53 4.34
CA GLN A 683 -20.63 -8.14 4.04
C GLN A 683 -21.74 -7.21 4.56
N LYS A 684 -21.47 -6.56 5.70
CA LYS A 684 -22.42 -5.73 6.45
C LYS A 684 -21.73 -4.49 6.98
N ALA A 685 -22.46 -3.39 7.05
CA ALA A 685 -21.98 -2.18 7.66
C ALA A 685 -23.11 -1.34 8.25
N GLU A 686 -22.70 -0.26 8.90
CA GLU A 686 -23.56 0.65 9.64
C GLU A 686 -23.25 2.08 9.23
N ILE A 687 -24.29 2.88 9.02
CA ILE A 687 -24.21 4.33 8.96
C ILE A 687 -24.89 4.87 10.21
N ILE A 688 -24.18 5.71 10.95
CA ILE A 688 -24.70 6.41 12.13
C ILE A 688 -24.91 7.86 11.73
N VAL A 689 -26.17 8.30 11.74
CA VAL A 689 -26.53 9.70 11.56
C VAL A 689 -26.53 10.35 12.95
N GLU A 690 -25.62 11.28 13.15
CA GLU A 690 -25.49 12.02 14.39
C GLU A 690 -26.36 13.27 14.36
N GLN A 691 -26.87 13.66 15.52
CA GLN A 691 -27.62 14.91 15.64
C GLN A 691 -26.71 16.07 15.24
N GLY A 692 -27.14 16.88 14.27
CA GLY A 692 -26.43 18.09 13.89
C GLY A 692 -26.18 18.95 15.12
N ASP A 693 -24.99 19.55 15.20
CA ASP A 693 -24.69 20.52 16.26
C ASP A 693 -25.59 21.75 16.05
N ASP A 694 -26.80 21.71 16.61
CA ASP A 694 -27.66 22.88 16.78
C ASP A 694 -26.88 23.85 17.65
N ASN A 695 -26.06 24.75 17.11
CA ASN A 695 -25.71 26.00 17.79
C ASN A 695 -24.99 27.01 16.89
N ASN A 696 -25.52 28.22 16.93
CA ASN A 696 -24.75 29.44 17.03
C ASN A 696 -23.41 29.22 17.78
N GLY A 697 -22.33 29.06 17.01
CA GLY A 697 -20.93 29.34 17.32
C GLY A 697 -20.42 29.13 18.75
N LEU A 698 -20.17 27.89 19.18
CA LEU A 698 -19.19 27.65 20.25
C LEU A 698 -18.47 26.30 20.07
N SER A 699 -17.14 26.34 20.03
CA SER A 699 -16.28 25.17 19.77
C SER A 699 -16.32 24.13 20.91
N THR A 700 -15.96 22.88 20.59
CA THR A 700 -15.89 21.74 21.53
C THR A 700 -15.08 22.06 22.80
N GLY A 701 -13.99 22.84 22.69
CA GLY A 701 -13.22 23.30 23.84
C GLY A 701 -14.00 24.23 24.77
N ALA A 702 -14.93 25.03 24.25
CA ALA A 702 -15.79 25.90 25.04
C ALA A 702 -16.93 25.14 25.72
N LYS A 703 -17.46 24.07 25.10
CA LYS A 703 -18.44 23.15 25.73
C LYS A 703 -17.84 22.46 26.97
N ILE A 704 -16.56 22.04 26.88
CA ILE A 704 -15.81 21.46 27.99
C ILE A 704 -15.58 22.51 29.09
N ALA A 705 -15.15 23.72 28.74
CA ALA A 705 -14.92 24.80 29.71
C ALA A 705 -16.19 25.23 30.47
N ILE A 706 -17.34 25.29 29.78
CA ILE A 706 -18.64 25.60 30.40
C ILE A 706 -19.08 24.46 31.34
N SER A 707 -18.87 23.21 30.94
CA SER A 707 -19.19 22.04 31.79
C SER A 707 -18.37 22.04 33.08
N PHE A 708 -17.06 22.35 33.00
CA PHE A 708 -16.21 22.51 34.18
C PHE A 708 -16.63 23.71 35.04
N ALA A 709 -17.01 24.84 34.44
CA ALA A 709 -17.46 26.02 35.17
C ALA A 709 -18.79 25.78 35.92
N VAL A 710 -19.73 25.05 35.31
CA VAL A 710 -21.03 24.69 35.93
C VAL A 710 -20.81 23.70 37.07
N ILE A 711 -19.97 22.68 36.89
CA ILE A 711 -19.63 21.72 37.96
C ILE A 711 -18.94 22.44 39.13
N PHE A 712 -18.05 23.39 38.86
CA PHE A 712 -17.37 24.15 39.90
C PHE A 712 -18.34 25.09 40.65
N PHE A 713 -19.28 25.74 39.96
CA PHE A 713 -20.28 26.60 40.58
C PHE A 713 -21.30 25.82 41.42
N VAL A 714 -21.76 24.66 40.95
CA VAL A 714 -22.65 23.77 41.70
C VAL A 714 -21.93 23.15 42.91
N GLY A 715 -20.66 22.78 42.75
CA GLY A 715 -19.81 22.29 43.84
C GLY A 715 -19.53 23.35 44.91
N ALA A 716 -19.23 24.59 44.51
CA ALA A 716 -18.99 25.71 45.43
C ALA A 716 -20.25 26.14 46.18
N SER A 717 -21.42 26.11 45.52
CA SER A 717 -22.70 26.39 46.16
C SER A 717 -23.13 25.26 47.12
N ALA A 718 -22.90 23.98 46.78
CA ALA A 718 -23.12 22.86 47.69
C ALA A 718 -22.20 22.92 48.93
N ALA A 719 -20.93 23.27 48.76
CA ALA A 719 -19.99 23.47 49.88
C ALA A 719 -20.39 24.67 50.76
N GLY A 720 -20.83 25.77 50.15
CA GLY A 720 -21.35 26.95 50.86
C GLY A 720 -22.62 26.65 51.68
N VAL A 721 -23.55 25.87 51.12
CA VAL A 721 -24.76 25.41 51.84
C VAL A 721 -24.39 24.47 52.98
N THR A 722 -23.43 23.56 52.77
CA THR A 722 -22.98 22.61 53.80
C THR A 722 -22.28 23.32 54.97
N LEU A 723 -21.44 24.32 54.68
CA LEU A 723 -20.80 25.16 55.70
C LEU A 723 -21.81 26.04 56.45
N TYR A 724 -22.82 26.56 55.75
CA TYR A 724 -23.92 27.32 56.37
C TYR A 724 -24.78 26.43 57.28
N MET A 725 -25.10 25.20 56.86
CA MET A 725 -25.83 24.22 57.67
C MET A 725 -25.03 23.78 58.91
N LYS A 726 -23.71 23.59 58.77
CA LYS A 726 -22.82 23.22 59.88
C LYS A 726 -22.64 24.35 60.91
N LYS A 727 -22.71 25.62 60.49
CA LYS A 727 -22.71 26.80 61.38
C LYS A 727 -24.04 27.00 62.14
N LYS A 728 -25.13 26.38 61.69
CA LYS A 728 -26.49 26.56 62.22
C LYS A 728 -27.03 25.38 63.06
N GLU A 729 -26.24 24.32 63.28
CA GLU A 729 -26.64 23.10 64.01
C GLU A 729 -27.99 22.49 63.55
N LEU A 730 -28.31 22.57 62.26
CA LEU A 730 -29.50 21.92 61.70
C LEU A 730 -29.16 20.46 61.35
N GLY A 731 -29.26 19.58 62.34
CA GLY A 731 -29.03 18.14 62.15
C GLY A 731 -30.26 17.43 61.61
N CYS A 732 -30.09 16.55 60.61
CA CYS A 732 -30.88 15.32 60.43
C CYS A 732 -30.22 14.36 59.42
N PHE A 733 -30.30 13.06 59.75
CA PHE A 733 -29.95 11.83 59.02
C PHE A 733 -28.53 11.26 59.13
N LYS A 734 -28.39 10.32 60.09
CA LYS A 734 -27.37 9.26 60.11
C LYS A 734 -27.71 8.18 59.07
N PRO A 735 -26.76 7.65 58.28
CA PRO A 735 -26.96 6.46 57.47
C PRO A 735 -26.94 5.19 58.33
N LYS A 736 -27.79 4.21 57.99
CA LYS A 736 -27.73 2.82 58.47
C LYS A 736 -26.60 2.09 57.76
N ASP A 737 -25.76 1.40 58.53
CA ASP A 737 -24.78 0.43 58.04
C ASP A 737 -25.48 -0.75 57.34
N VAL A 738 -25.05 -1.08 56.12
CA VAL A 738 -25.25 -2.41 55.53
C VAL A 738 -23.95 -2.87 54.85
N ASN A 739 -23.50 -4.02 55.32
CA ASN A 739 -22.24 -4.71 55.08
C ASN A 739 -22.36 -5.57 53.81
N TYR A 740 -21.41 -5.48 52.87
CA TYR A 740 -21.28 -6.44 51.76
C TYR A 740 -19.99 -7.25 51.95
N GLN A 741 -20.15 -8.50 52.37
CA GLN A 741 -19.13 -9.55 52.39
C GLN A 741 -19.79 -10.84 51.91
N ASN A 742 -19.12 -11.53 50.97
CA ASN A 742 -19.33 -12.90 50.48
C ASN A 742 -20.54 -13.10 49.53
N GLN A 743 -20.49 -13.85 48.42
CA GLN A 743 -19.60 -14.93 47.96
C GLN A 743 -19.96 -15.28 46.48
N LEU A 744 -18.95 -15.79 45.74
CA LEU A 744 -18.95 -16.60 44.51
C LEU A 744 -19.35 -15.97 43.17
#